data_AF-A0A7M1QAV9-F1
#
_entry.id   AF-A0A7M1QAV9-F1
#
_cell.length_a   1.000
_cell.length_b   1.000
_cell.length_c   1.000
_cell.angle_alpha   90.00
_cell.angle_beta   90.00
_cell.angle_gamma   90.00
#
_symmetry.space_group_name_H-M   'P 1'
#
loop_
_entity.id
_entity.type
_entity.pdbx_description
1 polymer ?
#
loop_
_entity_poly.entity_id
_entity_poly.type
_entity_poly.pdbx_seq_one_letter_code
_entity_poly.pdbx_strand_id
1 'polypeptide(L)'
;MRNLLQSLFRLPRRQKRTIQLVVDCVLIAASFLLAMLLRLEDWAPLVEVRTWMALLIMIPLSLAIYVRLGFYRAVIRYLGPKAIRAVVIGVVVSALSLPLASYLFALGIPRSVPFIYAMLALLTIGGVRFGLRAIYLRSQIRHKPRVVIYGAGSAGRQLAVSLSHGQEYLPIAFVDDTVSLQNTYIEGLKVYPPRQLGYLSDTYGAERVLLAMPSVSRERRREILAELEPQGFPVQTIPGVADMVTGRARISEVRDVAVEDLLGRDPVPPNPTLMDANIRDKEVLVTGAGGSIGSELCRQLLRHGPKRLLLLDISEYSLYRIEQELRRIAKAEGLEVSIEALLGSVQHRKRLTAVMKAYQVQTVYHAAAYKHVPMVEHNVVEGVQNNVFGTLSAARAAMEAGVPTFVLVSTDKAVRPTNVMGTTKRLAELICQAFAKHQDATRFCMVRFGNVLGSSGSVVPLFREQIQAGGPITVTHPDITRFFMTIPEAAQLVIQAGAMARGGDVFVLDMGEPVRIADLARQMVRLSGLKVRDEYSPDGDIAIAFSGLRPGEKLYEELLVGNDVAATSHPRIMTAQEVFWEWPRLEGYLDRLFEACRNFHHDGIRSLLLEAPTAYRPEGEIVDLVWLEKRRREAQVVGPKMTVTPLRPVLERHR
;
A
#
# COMPACT_ATOMS: atom_id res chain seq x y z
N MET A 1 37.93 -13.91 16.53
CA MET A 1 37.11 -15.13 16.25
C MET A 1 35.88 -14.88 15.35
N ARG A 2 35.12 -13.79 15.56
CA ARG A 2 33.85 -13.49 14.86
C ARG A 2 33.99 -13.24 13.34
N ASN A 3 34.98 -12.43 12.94
CA ASN A 3 35.29 -12.15 11.53
C ASN A 3 35.79 -13.40 10.78
N LEU A 4 36.45 -14.31 11.49
CA LEU A 4 36.98 -15.55 10.93
C LEU A 4 35.86 -16.54 10.56
N LEU A 5 34.85 -16.69 11.44
CA LEU A 5 33.68 -17.55 11.19
C LEU A 5 32.81 -17.02 10.04
N GLN A 6 32.59 -15.70 9.97
CA GLN A 6 31.84 -15.10 8.87
C GLN A 6 32.57 -15.23 7.53
N SER A 7 33.89 -15.06 7.52
CA SER A 7 34.73 -15.31 6.33
C SER A 7 34.65 -16.78 5.88
N LEU A 8 34.75 -17.73 6.82
CA LEU A 8 34.62 -19.17 6.58
C LEU A 8 33.26 -19.54 5.94
N PHE A 9 32.17 -18.91 6.40
CA PHE A 9 30.84 -19.12 5.83
C PHE A 9 30.62 -18.48 4.46
N ARG A 10 31.50 -17.56 4.02
CA ARG A 10 31.44 -16.92 2.68
C ARG A 10 32.26 -17.65 1.62
N LEU A 11 33.11 -18.62 1.99
CA LEU A 11 33.94 -19.35 1.04
C LEU A 11 33.15 -20.14 -0.02
N PRO A 12 33.67 -20.27 -1.25
CA PRO A 12 33.15 -21.17 -2.29
C PRO A 12 32.95 -22.61 -1.79
N ARG A 13 31.97 -23.30 -2.38
CA ARG A 13 31.63 -24.69 -2.00
C ARG A 13 32.82 -25.65 -2.05
N ARG A 14 33.72 -25.48 -3.02
CA ARG A 14 34.93 -26.31 -3.18
C ARG A 14 35.88 -26.13 -1.99
N GLN A 15 36.18 -24.89 -1.61
CA GLN A 15 37.07 -24.58 -0.49
C GLN A 15 36.51 -25.08 0.85
N LYS A 16 35.20 -24.94 1.09
CA LYS A 16 34.54 -25.49 2.29
C LYS A 16 34.67 -27.01 2.38
N ARG A 17 34.53 -27.72 1.25
CA ARG A 17 34.70 -29.17 1.20
C ARG A 17 36.14 -29.57 1.48
N THR A 18 37.11 -28.87 0.90
CA THR A 18 38.54 -29.11 1.17
C THR A 18 38.86 -28.92 2.65
N ILE A 19 38.37 -27.83 3.26
CA ILE A 19 38.55 -27.59 4.70
C ILE A 19 37.92 -28.71 5.53
N GLN A 20 36.71 -29.14 5.21
CA GLN A 20 36.05 -30.24 5.91
C GLN A 20 36.81 -31.56 5.79
N LEU A 21 37.35 -31.88 4.61
CA LEU A 21 38.16 -33.08 4.40
C LEU A 21 39.46 -33.04 5.22
N VAL A 22 40.13 -31.89 5.24
CA VAL A 22 41.37 -31.70 6.02
C VAL A 22 41.09 -31.82 7.51
N VAL A 23 40.04 -31.16 8.01
CA VAL A 23 39.65 -31.24 9.42
C VAL A 23 39.28 -32.67 9.80
N ASP A 24 38.44 -33.34 9.02
CA ASP A 24 38.04 -34.72 9.33
C ASP A 24 39.24 -35.67 9.27
N CYS A 25 40.20 -35.47 8.36
CA CYS A 25 41.47 -36.22 8.31
C CYS A 25 42.26 -36.08 9.62
N VAL A 26 42.43 -34.84 10.11
CA VAL A 26 43.12 -34.57 11.39
C VAL A 26 42.36 -35.18 12.56
N LEU A 27 41.03 -35.08 12.60
CA LEU A 27 40.21 -35.64 13.68
C LEU A 27 40.22 -37.16 13.72
N ILE A 28 40.20 -37.83 12.56
CA ILE A 28 40.35 -39.28 12.45
C ILE A 28 41.73 -39.69 12.99
N ALA A 29 42.79 -39.04 12.52
CA ALA A 29 44.16 -39.34 12.93
C ALA A 29 44.35 -39.13 14.45
N ALA A 30 43.89 -38.00 14.97
CA ALA A 30 43.96 -37.68 16.39
C ALA A 30 43.15 -38.66 17.25
N SER A 31 41.94 -39.03 16.81
CA SER A 31 41.10 -39.98 17.54
C SER A 31 41.73 -41.37 17.61
N PHE A 32 42.38 -41.82 16.53
CA PHE A 32 43.07 -43.11 16.53
C PHE A 32 44.36 -43.11 17.35
N LEU A 33 45.21 -42.10 17.18
CA LEU A 33 46.43 -41.97 17.98
C LEU A 33 46.10 -41.87 19.46
N LEU A 34 45.10 -41.08 19.83
CA LEU A 34 44.63 -40.99 21.21
C LEU A 34 44.06 -42.32 21.70
N ALA A 35 43.34 -43.08 20.86
CA ALA A 35 42.88 -44.42 21.23
C ALA A 35 44.02 -45.42 21.49
N MET A 36 45.12 -45.33 20.71
CA MET A 36 46.33 -46.13 20.91
C MET A 36 47.05 -45.74 22.20
N LEU A 37 47.26 -44.44 22.43
CA LEU A 37 47.89 -43.91 23.65
C LEU A 37 47.09 -44.27 24.91
N LEU A 38 45.77 -44.08 24.88
CA LEU A 38 44.89 -44.44 26.02
C LEU A 38 44.86 -45.94 26.29
N ARG A 39 45.07 -46.77 25.27
CA ARG A 39 45.06 -48.22 25.45
C ARG A 39 46.40 -48.75 25.96
N LEU A 40 47.49 -48.23 25.45
CA LEU A 40 48.83 -48.75 25.74
C LEU A 40 49.50 -48.01 26.90
N GLU A 41 48.92 -46.88 27.33
CA GLU A 41 49.41 -46.05 28.44
C GLU A 41 50.88 -45.60 28.24
N ASP A 42 51.34 -45.57 26.99
CA ASP A 42 52.72 -45.31 26.57
C ASP A 42 52.74 -44.52 25.25
N TRP A 43 53.82 -43.79 25.01
CA TRP A 43 54.11 -42.98 23.81
C TRP A 43 54.73 -43.79 22.66
N ALA A 44 55.17 -45.03 22.91
CA ALA A 44 55.72 -45.94 21.91
C ALA A 44 54.92 -46.03 20.59
N PRO A 45 53.57 -46.01 20.58
CA PRO A 45 52.78 -46.07 19.34
C PRO A 45 53.05 -44.92 18.36
N LEU A 46 53.55 -43.77 18.82
CA LEU A 46 53.84 -42.62 17.96
C LEU A 46 55.10 -42.81 17.10
N VAL A 47 56.01 -43.68 17.53
CA VAL A 47 57.27 -43.96 16.82
C VAL A 47 57.16 -45.27 16.01
N GLU A 48 56.16 -46.09 16.31
CA GLU A 48 55.98 -47.40 15.67
C GLU A 48 55.44 -47.28 14.23
N VAL A 49 56.17 -47.86 13.28
CA VAL A 49 55.82 -47.88 11.85
C VAL A 49 54.43 -48.51 11.62
N ARG A 50 54.06 -49.53 12.40
CA ARG A 50 52.78 -50.24 12.28
C ARG A 50 51.57 -49.33 12.55
N THR A 51 51.69 -48.41 13.51
CA THR A 51 50.66 -47.41 13.82
C THR A 51 50.45 -46.46 12.64
N TRP A 52 51.53 -46.00 12.02
CA TRP A 52 51.46 -45.13 10.85
C TRP A 52 50.94 -45.85 9.60
N MET A 53 51.26 -47.13 9.42
CA MET A 53 50.66 -47.97 8.38
C MET A 53 49.15 -48.13 8.57
N ALA A 54 48.69 -48.33 9.82
CA ALA A 54 47.27 -48.40 10.14
C ALA A 54 46.53 -47.09 9.81
N LEU A 55 47.13 -45.94 10.14
CA LEU A 55 46.62 -44.62 9.78
C LEU A 55 46.53 -44.43 8.25
N LEU A 56 47.58 -44.84 7.52
CA LEU A 56 47.65 -44.71 6.06
C LEU A 56 46.53 -45.50 5.36
N ILE A 57 46.09 -46.62 5.93
CA ILE A 57 44.99 -47.43 5.40
C ILE A 57 43.63 -46.84 5.83
N MET A 58 43.49 -46.47 7.10
CA MET A 58 42.21 -46.06 7.68
C MET A 58 41.73 -44.69 7.20
N ILE A 59 42.63 -43.71 7.04
CA ILE A 59 42.24 -42.34 6.66
C ILE A 59 41.57 -42.34 5.26
N PRO A 60 42.18 -42.91 4.20
CA PRO A 60 41.55 -42.96 2.89
C PRO A 60 40.22 -43.73 2.89
N LEU A 61 40.15 -44.83 3.62
CA LEU A 61 38.94 -45.66 3.71
C LEU A 61 37.79 -44.89 4.38
N SER A 62 38.05 -44.29 5.54
CA SER A 62 37.09 -43.44 6.27
C SER A 62 36.58 -42.29 5.40
N LEU A 63 37.49 -41.57 4.74
CA LEU A 63 37.13 -40.45 3.88
C LEU A 63 36.34 -40.89 2.65
N ALA A 64 36.69 -42.02 2.02
CA ALA A 64 35.94 -42.58 0.90
C ALA A 64 34.50 -42.93 1.28
N ILE A 65 34.30 -43.51 2.46
CA ILE A 65 32.96 -43.82 3.00
C ILE A 65 32.17 -42.54 3.25
N TYR A 66 32.76 -41.53 3.91
CA TYR A 66 32.11 -40.25 4.13
C TYR A 66 31.75 -39.53 2.82
N VAL A 67 32.62 -39.58 1.80
CA VAL A 67 32.33 -39.04 0.47
C VAL A 67 31.16 -39.78 -0.19
N ARG A 68 31.13 -41.13 -0.11
CA ARG A 68 30.09 -41.96 -0.73
C ARG A 68 28.73 -41.81 -0.04
N LEU A 69 28.71 -41.65 1.28
CA LEU A 69 27.51 -41.32 2.07
C LEU A 69 27.04 -39.88 1.90
N GLY A 70 27.74 -39.07 1.08
CA GLY A 70 27.36 -37.69 0.78
C GLY A 70 27.63 -36.71 1.92
N PHE A 71 28.49 -37.07 2.88
CA PHE A 71 28.73 -36.30 4.10
C PHE A 71 29.31 -34.90 3.84
N TYR A 72 30.09 -34.75 2.77
CA TYR A 72 30.65 -33.47 2.30
C TYR A 72 29.77 -32.76 1.25
N ARG A 73 28.67 -33.41 0.82
CA ARG A 73 27.68 -32.80 -0.08
C ARG A 73 26.60 -32.05 0.70
N ALA A 74 26.36 -32.43 1.95
CA ALA A 74 25.41 -31.76 2.84
C ALA A 74 25.86 -30.32 3.16
N VAL A 75 24.99 -29.35 2.85
CA VAL A 75 25.20 -27.96 3.28
C VAL A 75 24.99 -27.90 4.80
N ILE A 76 25.86 -27.21 5.54
CA ILE A 76 25.80 -27.09 7.01
C ILE A 76 24.40 -26.67 7.51
N ARG A 77 23.68 -25.87 6.69
CA ARG A 77 22.30 -25.42 6.88
C ARG A 77 21.27 -26.56 7.02
N TYR A 78 21.50 -27.71 6.37
CA TYR A 78 20.57 -28.84 6.31
C TYR A 78 21.17 -30.11 6.93
N LEU A 79 22.03 -29.99 7.95
CA LEU A 79 22.45 -31.15 8.76
C LEU A 79 21.24 -31.73 9.50
N GLY A 80 20.46 -32.58 8.81
CA GLY A 80 19.33 -33.30 9.37
C GLY A 80 19.71 -34.69 9.88
N PRO A 81 18.72 -35.54 10.19
CA PRO A 81 18.94 -36.92 10.64
C PRO A 81 19.83 -37.76 9.71
N LYS A 82 19.81 -37.47 8.41
CA LYS A 82 20.67 -38.12 7.40
C LYS A 82 22.16 -37.90 7.63
N ALA A 83 22.56 -36.71 8.09
CA ALA A 83 23.98 -36.41 8.34
C ALA A 83 24.49 -37.13 9.59
N ILE A 84 23.66 -37.23 10.64
CA ILE A 84 23.96 -37.99 11.86
C ILE A 84 24.17 -39.47 11.51
N ARG A 85 23.26 -40.04 10.70
CA ARG A 85 23.38 -41.41 10.21
C ARG A 85 24.69 -41.64 9.44
N ALA A 86 25.10 -40.70 8.60
CA ALA A 86 26.35 -40.80 7.85
C ALA A 86 27.60 -40.79 8.75
N VAL A 87 27.62 -39.96 9.81
CA VAL A 87 28.71 -39.96 10.81
C VAL A 87 28.78 -41.31 11.51
N VAL A 88 27.65 -41.79 12.03
CA VAL A 88 27.59 -43.06 12.77
C VAL A 88 28.02 -44.24 11.90
N ILE A 89 27.45 -44.37 10.70
CA ILE A 89 27.83 -45.47 9.78
C ILE A 89 29.31 -45.38 9.41
N GLY A 90 29.80 -44.18 9.05
CA GLY A 90 31.20 -44.05 8.65
C GLY A 90 32.20 -44.32 9.78
N VAL A 91 31.91 -43.89 11.01
CA VAL A 91 32.75 -44.24 12.17
C VAL A 91 32.71 -45.74 12.47
N VAL A 92 31.53 -46.37 12.44
CA VAL A 92 31.39 -47.81 12.69
C VAL A 92 32.16 -48.63 11.64
N VAL A 93 32.00 -48.32 10.35
CA VAL A 93 32.71 -49.03 9.29
C VAL A 93 34.23 -48.78 9.37
N SER A 94 34.64 -47.55 9.68
CA SER A 94 36.04 -47.21 9.94
C SER A 94 36.63 -48.01 11.10
N ALA A 95 35.91 -48.11 12.22
CA ALA A 95 36.35 -48.90 13.37
C ALA A 95 36.43 -50.39 13.06
N LEU A 96 35.46 -50.95 12.33
CA LEU A 96 35.47 -52.36 11.91
C LEU A 96 36.58 -52.68 10.90
N SER A 97 37.08 -51.70 10.17
CA SER A 97 38.22 -51.89 9.27
C SER A 97 39.54 -52.11 10.01
N LEU A 98 39.66 -51.62 11.25
CA LEU A 98 40.91 -51.72 12.03
C LEU A 98 41.26 -53.16 12.42
N PRO A 99 40.36 -53.99 12.99
CA PRO A 99 40.63 -55.42 13.20
C PRO A 99 40.98 -56.16 11.92
N LEU A 100 40.28 -55.86 10.81
CA LEU A 100 40.50 -56.50 9.52
C LEU A 100 41.89 -56.15 8.96
N ALA A 101 42.26 -54.88 8.95
CA ALA A 101 43.60 -54.43 8.54
C ALA A 101 44.68 -54.99 9.47
N SER A 102 44.42 -55.03 10.78
CA SER A 102 45.36 -55.61 11.74
C SER A 102 45.60 -57.10 11.51
N TYR A 103 44.59 -57.85 11.09
CA TYR A 103 44.71 -59.26 10.74
C TYR A 103 45.46 -59.45 9.41
N LEU A 104 45.05 -58.74 8.35
CA LEU A 104 45.62 -58.89 7.01
C LEU A 104 47.08 -58.44 6.90
N PHE A 105 47.46 -57.40 7.62
CA PHE A 105 48.79 -56.79 7.54
C PHE A 105 49.64 -57.03 8.80
N ALA A 106 49.20 -57.91 9.72
CA ALA A 106 49.89 -58.24 10.97
C ALA A 106 50.29 -57.00 11.81
N LEU A 107 49.42 -55.98 11.86
CA LEU A 107 49.74 -54.67 12.47
C LEU A 107 49.75 -54.68 14.00
N GLY A 108 49.25 -55.74 14.65
CA GLY A 108 49.30 -55.88 16.11
C GLY A 108 48.40 -54.92 16.89
N ILE A 109 47.35 -54.37 16.28
CA ILE A 109 46.46 -53.39 16.93
C ILE A 109 45.64 -54.09 18.04
N PRO A 110 45.63 -53.58 19.29
CA PRO A 110 44.85 -54.17 20.36
C PRO A 110 43.34 -54.17 20.04
N ARG A 111 42.65 -55.27 20.37
CA ARG A 111 41.21 -55.48 20.03
C ARG A 111 40.25 -54.43 20.61
N SER A 112 40.66 -53.70 21.65
CA SER A 112 39.88 -52.63 22.27
C SER A 112 40.05 -51.26 21.60
N VAL A 113 41.12 -51.03 20.85
CA VAL A 113 41.40 -49.74 20.17
C VAL A 113 40.29 -49.34 19.20
N PRO A 114 39.71 -50.24 18.37
CA PRO A 114 38.59 -49.90 17.50
C PRO A 114 37.38 -49.31 18.24
N PHE A 115 37.07 -49.81 19.44
CA PHE A 115 35.96 -49.31 20.26
C PHE A 115 36.27 -47.93 20.85
N ILE A 116 37.48 -47.74 21.38
CA ILE A 116 37.93 -46.45 21.93
C ILE A 116 37.98 -45.39 20.82
N TYR A 117 38.53 -45.75 19.65
CA TYR A 117 38.55 -44.92 18.46
C TYR A 117 37.14 -44.53 18.02
N ALA A 118 36.20 -45.48 17.94
CA ALA A 118 34.83 -45.19 17.53
C ALA A 118 34.17 -44.15 18.46
N MET A 119 34.38 -44.27 19.77
CA MET A 119 33.86 -43.32 20.76
C MET A 119 34.48 -41.92 20.57
N LEU A 120 35.80 -41.84 20.45
CA LEU A 120 36.52 -40.57 20.26
C LEU A 120 36.18 -39.90 18.93
N ALA A 121 36.08 -40.67 17.85
CA ALA A 121 35.74 -40.17 16.53
C ALA A 121 34.29 -39.67 16.46
N LEU A 122 33.34 -40.37 17.09
CA LEU A 122 31.95 -39.88 17.23
C LEU A 122 31.90 -38.57 18.01
N LEU A 123 32.63 -38.47 19.12
CA LEU A 123 32.65 -37.28 19.96
C LEU A 123 33.27 -36.07 19.22
N THR A 124 34.41 -36.27 18.56
CA THR A 124 35.15 -35.19 17.90
C THR A 124 34.51 -34.77 16.58
N ILE A 125 34.29 -35.70 15.64
CA ILE A 125 33.71 -35.42 14.32
C ILE A 125 32.26 -34.96 14.48
N GLY A 126 31.49 -35.64 15.32
CA GLY A 126 30.14 -35.22 15.68
C GLY A 126 30.14 -33.85 16.35
N GLY A 127 30.93 -33.68 17.42
CA GLY A 127 30.99 -32.46 18.22
C GLY A 127 31.34 -31.21 17.40
N VAL A 128 32.36 -31.25 16.56
CA VAL A 128 32.75 -30.12 15.69
C VAL A 128 31.61 -29.76 14.72
N ARG A 129 30.93 -30.75 14.13
CA ARG A 129 29.84 -30.53 13.17
C ARG A 129 28.59 -29.93 13.85
N PHE A 130 28.19 -30.47 15.00
CA PHE A 130 27.05 -29.95 15.76
C PHE A 130 27.33 -28.57 16.35
N GLY A 131 28.56 -28.34 16.84
CA GLY A 131 29.01 -27.03 17.30
C GLY A 131 28.95 -25.97 16.20
N LEU A 132 29.50 -26.27 15.01
CA LEU A 132 29.43 -25.36 13.86
C LEU A 132 27.99 -25.09 13.40
N ARG A 133 27.11 -26.09 13.42
CA ARG A 133 25.68 -25.92 13.12
C ARG A 133 25.00 -25.02 14.16
N ALA A 134 25.23 -25.24 15.44
CA ALA A 134 24.66 -24.43 16.52
C ALA A 134 25.12 -22.97 16.41
N ILE A 135 26.41 -22.73 16.16
CA ILE A 135 26.96 -21.39 15.93
C ILE A 135 26.34 -20.75 14.69
N TYR A 136 26.19 -21.49 13.59
CA TYR A 136 25.56 -20.99 12.36
C TYR A 136 24.11 -20.56 12.60
N LEU A 137 23.29 -21.42 13.22
CA LEU A 137 21.88 -21.11 13.53
C LEU A 137 21.77 -19.89 14.47
N ARG A 138 22.61 -19.82 15.50
CA ARG A 138 22.63 -18.70 16.45
C ARG A 138 23.07 -17.38 15.80
N SER A 139 23.94 -17.43 14.78
CA SER A 139 24.38 -16.25 14.03
C SER A 139 23.29 -15.67 13.12
N GLN A 140 22.36 -16.49 12.63
CA GLN A 140 21.25 -16.05 11.78
C GLN A 140 20.13 -15.40 12.59
N ILE A 141 19.89 -15.87 13.82
CA ILE A 141 18.85 -15.33 14.72
C ILE A 141 19.18 -13.90 15.17
N ARG A 142 20.48 -13.54 15.32
CA ARG A 142 20.90 -12.23 15.83
C ARG A 142 20.69 -11.04 14.88
N HIS A 143 20.31 -11.26 13.62
CA HIS A 143 20.12 -10.19 12.64
C HIS A 143 18.65 -9.94 12.28
N LYS A 144 17.71 -10.63 12.95
CA LYS A 144 16.29 -10.47 12.67
C LYS A 144 15.66 -9.51 13.71
N PRO A 145 14.95 -8.46 13.26
CA PRO A 145 14.11 -7.66 14.14
C PRO A 145 13.13 -8.54 14.90
N ARG A 146 13.05 -8.33 16.21
CA ARG A 146 12.15 -9.10 17.08
C ARG A 146 10.73 -8.55 16.99
N VAL A 147 9.76 -9.43 16.74
CA VAL A 147 8.37 -9.01 16.53
C VAL A 147 7.41 -9.72 17.46
N VAL A 148 6.42 -8.98 17.92
CA VAL A 148 5.26 -9.51 18.64
C VAL A 148 4.11 -9.64 17.65
N ILE A 149 3.45 -10.78 17.61
CA ILE A 149 2.28 -10.97 16.74
C ILE A 149 1.03 -10.70 17.58
N TYR A 150 0.27 -9.66 17.24
CA TYR A 150 -1.01 -9.36 17.86
C TYR A 150 -2.12 -10.11 17.12
N GLY A 151 -2.77 -11.04 17.80
CA GLY A 151 -3.75 -11.98 17.28
C GLY A 151 -3.15 -13.39 17.20
N ALA A 152 -3.55 -14.26 18.12
CA ALA A 152 -3.17 -15.67 18.18
C ALA A 152 -4.15 -16.59 17.42
N GLY A 153 -5.02 -16.00 16.59
CA GLY A 153 -5.98 -16.70 15.72
C GLY A 153 -5.32 -17.51 14.58
N SER A 154 -6.12 -17.92 13.60
CA SER A 154 -5.62 -18.69 12.44
C SER A 154 -4.56 -17.93 11.64
N ALA A 155 -4.81 -16.65 11.34
CA ALA A 155 -3.90 -15.82 10.56
C ALA A 155 -2.57 -15.57 11.30
N GLY A 156 -2.60 -15.26 12.60
CA GLY A 156 -1.40 -15.10 13.42
C GLY A 156 -0.56 -16.36 13.54
N ARG A 157 -1.20 -17.53 13.68
CA ARG A 157 -0.50 -18.83 13.66
C ARG A 157 0.22 -19.08 12.33
N GLN A 158 -0.47 -18.87 11.21
CA GLN A 158 0.12 -19.00 9.88
C GLN A 158 1.28 -18.02 9.67
N LEU A 159 1.14 -16.77 10.15
CA LEU A 159 2.20 -15.78 10.12
C LEU A 159 3.41 -16.24 10.94
N ALA A 160 3.23 -16.74 12.17
CA ALA A 160 4.32 -17.23 13.01
C ALA A 160 5.09 -18.38 12.34
N VAL A 161 4.37 -19.34 11.74
CA VAL A 161 4.98 -20.45 10.99
C VAL A 161 5.79 -19.90 9.81
N SER A 162 5.23 -18.96 9.04
CA SER A 162 5.92 -18.33 7.91
C SER A 162 7.18 -17.57 8.35
N LEU A 163 7.11 -16.79 9.43
CA LEU A 163 8.22 -15.99 9.94
C LEU A 163 9.33 -16.84 10.58
N SER A 164 8.98 -17.95 11.22
CA SER A 164 9.97 -18.87 11.80
C SER A 164 10.92 -19.46 10.75
N HIS A 165 10.42 -19.64 9.52
CA HIS A 165 11.19 -20.11 8.37
C HIS A 165 11.79 -18.95 7.53
N GLY A 166 11.19 -17.76 7.60
CA GLY A 166 11.65 -16.55 6.92
C GLY A 166 12.94 -15.97 7.51
N GLN A 167 13.59 -15.05 6.81
CA GLN A 167 14.79 -14.34 7.30
C GLN A 167 14.49 -12.90 7.76
N GLU A 168 13.25 -12.46 7.62
CA GLU A 168 12.87 -11.05 7.76
C GLU A 168 12.60 -10.65 9.21
N TYR A 169 11.93 -11.49 9.99
CA TYR A 169 11.56 -11.20 11.38
C TYR A 169 11.76 -12.42 12.29
N LEU A 170 11.92 -12.17 13.59
CA LEU A 170 11.93 -13.19 14.63
C LEU A 170 10.70 -13.03 15.52
N PRO A 171 9.68 -13.90 15.40
CA PRO A 171 8.52 -13.84 16.28
C PRO A 171 8.93 -14.30 17.69
N ILE A 172 8.65 -13.47 18.70
CA ILE A 172 9.06 -13.73 20.09
C ILE A 172 7.88 -14.06 21.02
N ALA A 173 6.68 -13.57 20.72
CA ALA A 173 5.48 -13.76 21.53
C ALA A 173 4.22 -13.50 20.70
N PHE A 174 3.10 -14.03 21.19
CA PHE A 174 1.76 -13.61 20.78
C PHE A 174 1.18 -12.66 21.82
N VAL A 175 0.31 -11.75 21.36
CA VAL A 175 -0.58 -10.95 22.20
C VAL A 175 -2.02 -11.18 21.71
N ASP A 176 -2.96 -11.45 22.61
CA ASP A 176 -4.37 -11.66 22.23
C ASP A 176 -5.33 -11.21 23.33
N ASP A 177 -6.46 -10.63 22.93
CA ASP A 177 -7.52 -10.16 23.83
C ASP A 177 -8.25 -11.33 24.50
N THR A 178 -8.24 -12.50 23.87
CA THR A 178 -8.95 -13.69 24.32
C THR A 178 -8.31 -14.26 25.59
N VAL A 179 -8.97 -14.08 26.73
CA VAL A 179 -8.48 -14.52 28.06
C VAL A 179 -8.12 -16.01 28.08
N SER A 180 -8.87 -16.86 27.39
CA SER A 180 -8.60 -18.31 27.33
C SER A 180 -7.32 -18.68 26.57
N LEU A 181 -6.82 -17.80 25.69
CA LEU A 181 -5.55 -18.01 24.99
C LEU A 181 -4.36 -17.49 25.79
N GLN A 182 -4.56 -16.55 26.72
CA GLN A 182 -3.48 -15.94 27.49
C GLN A 182 -2.77 -16.94 28.41
N ASN A 183 -1.46 -16.77 28.59
CA ASN A 183 -0.56 -17.68 29.30
C ASN A 183 -0.45 -19.10 28.72
N THR A 184 -1.02 -19.36 27.54
CA THR A 184 -0.79 -20.60 26.79
C THR A 184 0.40 -20.47 25.83
N TYR A 185 0.80 -21.58 25.22
CA TYR A 185 1.82 -21.62 24.18
C TYR A 185 1.21 -22.07 22.85
N ILE A 186 1.46 -21.30 21.80
CA ILE A 186 0.98 -21.56 20.43
C ILE A 186 2.19 -21.46 19.50
N GLU A 187 2.42 -22.48 18.66
CA GLU A 187 3.61 -22.58 17.79
C GLU A 187 4.95 -22.36 18.54
N GLY A 188 4.99 -22.76 19.82
CA GLY A 188 6.16 -22.58 20.70
C GLY A 188 6.33 -21.16 21.26
N LEU A 189 5.41 -20.24 21.01
CA LEU A 189 5.42 -18.86 21.50
C LEU A 189 4.36 -18.68 22.59
N LYS A 190 4.72 -18.00 23.69
CA LYS A 190 3.78 -17.69 24.76
C LYS A 190 2.82 -16.57 24.33
N VAL A 191 1.56 -16.71 24.71
CA VAL A 191 0.52 -15.69 24.50
C VAL A 191 0.39 -14.80 25.74
N TYR A 192 0.47 -13.49 25.55
CA TYR A 192 0.41 -12.48 26.61
C TYR A 192 -0.87 -11.63 26.49
N PRO A 193 -1.36 -11.06 27.61
CA PRO A 193 -2.40 -10.03 27.55
C PRO A 193 -1.84 -8.73 26.93
N PRO A 194 -2.67 -7.92 26.25
CA PRO A 194 -2.25 -6.66 25.62
C PRO A 194 -1.54 -5.68 26.57
N ARG A 195 -1.97 -5.65 27.84
CA ARG A 195 -1.37 -4.81 28.89
C ARG A 195 0.11 -5.12 29.17
N GLN A 196 0.59 -6.31 28.78
CA GLN A 196 1.99 -6.73 28.97
C GLN A 196 2.87 -6.45 27.75
N LEU A 197 2.39 -5.69 26.75
CA LEU A 197 3.19 -5.35 25.59
C LEU A 197 4.46 -4.55 25.95
N GLY A 198 4.37 -3.60 26.89
CA GLY A 198 5.54 -2.87 27.39
C GLY A 198 6.57 -3.80 28.04
N TYR A 199 6.12 -4.78 28.84
CA TYR A 199 6.98 -5.81 29.42
C TYR A 199 7.70 -6.65 28.35
N LEU A 200 7.02 -6.97 27.23
CA LEU A 200 7.62 -7.69 26.11
C LEU A 200 8.74 -6.90 25.44
N SER A 201 8.60 -5.58 25.36
CA SER A 201 9.67 -4.71 24.89
C SER A 201 10.86 -4.70 25.83
N ASP A 202 10.64 -4.38 27.10
CA ASP A 202 11.73 -4.19 28.06
C ASP A 202 12.51 -5.48 28.33
N THR A 203 11.81 -6.61 28.37
CA THR A 203 12.42 -7.91 28.72
C THR A 203 12.91 -8.68 27.50
N TYR A 204 12.13 -8.70 26.41
CA TYR A 204 12.42 -9.52 25.23
C TYR A 204 12.91 -8.70 24.04
N GLY A 205 13.05 -7.38 24.17
CA GLY A 205 13.54 -6.49 23.12
C GLY A 205 12.64 -6.47 21.89
N ALA A 206 11.32 -6.46 22.09
CA ALA A 206 10.37 -6.32 20.99
C ALA A 206 10.61 -5.01 20.22
N GLU A 207 10.84 -5.10 18.91
CA GLU A 207 11.10 -3.93 18.06
C GLU A 207 9.85 -3.48 17.29
N ARG A 208 8.91 -4.38 17.01
CA ARG A 208 7.70 -4.11 16.20
C ARG A 208 6.52 -5.00 16.59
N VAL A 209 5.32 -4.53 16.29
CA VAL A 209 4.08 -5.30 16.43
C VAL A 209 3.52 -5.65 15.05
N LEU A 210 3.22 -6.92 14.83
CA LEU A 210 2.56 -7.42 13.63
C LEU A 210 1.09 -7.74 13.95
N LEU A 211 0.19 -6.91 13.46
CA LEU A 211 -1.25 -7.07 13.63
C LEU A 211 -1.77 -8.15 12.67
N ALA A 212 -2.11 -9.31 13.21
CA ALA A 212 -2.52 -10.50 12.46
C ALA A 212 -4.01 -10.83 12.66
N MET A 213 -4.87 -9.80 12.54
CA MET A 213 -6.32 -9.90 12.69
C MET A 213 -7.07 -9.36 11.45
N PRO A 214 -6.95 -10.03 10.29
CA PRO A 214 -7.45 -9.52 9.02
C PRO A 214 -8.99 -9.58 8.91
N SER A 215 -9.65 -10.38 9.76
CA SER A 215 -11.10 -10.61 9.76
C SER A 215 -11.89 -9.82 10.81
N VAL A 216 -11.19 -9.05 11.66
CA VAL A 216 -11.83 -8.19 12.68
C VAL A 216 -12.36 -6.92 12.02
N SER A 217 -13.48 -6.38 12.53
CA SER A 217 -14.06 -5.13 12.04
C SER A 217 -13.05 -3.98 12.08
N ARG A 218 -13.18 -3.00 11.18
CA ARG A 218 -12.27 -1.84 11.17
C ARG A 218 -12.39 -1.02 12.44
N GLU A 219 -13.58 -0.94 13.03
CA GLU A 219 -13.81 -0.26 14.31
C GLU A 219 -12.95 -0.88 15.42
N ARG A 220 -13.03 -2.20 15.59
CA ARG A 220 -12.23 -2.90 16.60
C ARG A 220 -10.74 -2.85 16.29
N ARG A 221 -10.35 -2.86 15.01
CA ARG A 221 -8.96 -2.66 14.61
C ARG A 221 -8.45 -1.27 15.00
N ARG A 222 -9.25 -0.22 14.79
CA ARG A 222 -8.94 1.16 15.20
C ARG A 222 -8.75 1.25 16.72
N GLU A 223 -9.61 0.60 17.51
CA GLU A 223 -9.45 0.54 18.97
C GLU A 223 -8.10 -0.05 19.37
N ILE A 224 -7.75 -1.21 18.80
CA ILE A 224 -6.48 -1.88 19.08
C ILE A 224 -5.30 -1.00 18.65
N LEU A 225 -5.37 -0.35 17.49
CA LEU A 225 -4.34 0.59 17.05
C LEU A 225 -4.18 1.79 17.99
N ALA A 226 -5.29 2.32 18.52
CA ALA A 226 -5.26 3.40 19.51
C ALA A 226 -4.67 2.95 20.86
N GLU A 227 -4.84 1.68 21.24
CA GLU A 227 -4.17 1.09 22.42
C GLU A 227 -2.66 0.86 22.20
N LEU A 228 -2.27 0.53 20.96
CA LEU A 228 -0.87 0.29 20.59
C LEU A 228 -0.08 1.59 20.34
N GLU A 229 -0.75 2.64 19.85
CA GLU A 229 -0.13 3.90 19.46
C GLU A 229 0.75 4.54 20.56
N PRO A 230 0.33 4.63 21.85
CA PRO A 230 1.13 5.24 22.91
C PRO A 230 2.39 4.46 23.26
N GLN A 231 2.48 3.19 22.88
CA GLN A 231 3.60 2.31 23.21
C GLN A 231 4.85 2.60 22.36
N GLY A 232 4.71 3.35 21.26
CA GLY A 232 5.83 3.77 20.41
C GLY A 232 6.43 2.68 19.53
N PHE A 233 5.79 1.52 19.40
CA PHE A 233 6.23 0.47 18.50
C PHE A 233 5.76 0.75 17.06
N PRO A 234 6.60 0.54 16.04
CA PRO A 234 6.13 0.40 14.68
C PRO A 234 5.10 -0.73 14.62
N VAL A 235 3.90 -0.40 14.15
CA VAL A 235 2.83 -1.36 13.93
C VAL A 235 2.71 -1.62 12.44
N GLN A 236 2.72 -2.89 12.08
CA GLN A 236 2.49 -3.32 10.70
C GLN A 236 1.39 -4.38 10.68
N THR A 237 0.65 -4.48 9.59
CA THR A 237 -0.49 -5.38 9.43
C THR A 237 -0.26 -6.37 8.29
N ILE A 238 -0.95 -7.50 8.33
CA ILE A 238 -0.97 -8.45 7.22
C ILE A 238 -2.07 -8.08 6.21
N PRO A 239 -1.95 -8.50 4.93
CA PRO A 239 -2.97 -8.23 3.92
C PRO A 239 -4.34 -8.81 4.30
N GLY A 240 -5.41 -8.17 3.81
CA GLY A 240 -6.76 -8.67 4.00
C GLY A 240 -6.98 -10.04 3.35
N VAL A 241 -7.98 -10.78 3.83
CA VAL A 241 -8.28 -12.14 3.33
C VAL A 241 -8.53 -12.15 1.82
N ALA A 242 -9.24 -11.16 1.28
CA ALA A 242 -9.51 -11.04 -0.15
C ALA A 242 -8.23 -10.89 -1.01
N ASP A 243 -7.25 -10.10 -0.55
CA ASP A 243 -5.99 -9.90 -1.28
C ASP A 243 -5.13 -11.17 -1.29
N MET A 244 -5.20 -11.98 -0.23
CA MET A 244 -4.51 -13.26 -0.16
C MET A 244 -5.16 -14.32 -1.05
N VAL A 245 -6.50 -14.39 -1.08
CA VAL A 245 -7.24 -15.35 -1.90
C VAL A 245 -7.09 -15.05 -3.40
N THR A 246 -7.06 -13.76 -3.78
CA THR A 246 -6.86 -13.33 -5.17
C THR A 246 -5.40 -13.40 -5.65
N GLY A 247 -4.47 -13.82 -4.79
CA GLY A 247 -3.04 -13.90 -5.11
C GLY A 247 -2.32 -12.56 -5.28
N ARG A 248 -2.98 -11.45 -4.92
CA ARG A 248 -2.41 -10.08 -4.98
C ARG A 248 -1.37 -9.83 -3.90
N ALA A 249 -1.42 -10.58 -2.80
CA ALA A 249 -0.51 -10.45 -1.68
C ALA A 249 -0.27 -11.80 -1.00
N ARG A 250 0.89 -11.97 -0.36
CA ARG A 250 1.18 -13.14 0.49
C ARG A 250 1.02 -12.77 1.96
N ILE A 251 0.65 -13.73 2.81
CA ILE A 251 0.52 -13.50 4.26
C ILE A 251 1.83 -13.03 4.92
N SER A 252 2.98 -13.39 4.31
CA SER A 252 4.31 -12.96 4.75
C SER A 252 4.62 -11.50 4.40
N GLU A 253 3.87 -10.88 3.48
CA GLU A 253 4.06 -9.48 3.07
C GLU A 253 3.38 -8.56 4.08
N VAL A 254 4.09 -8.26 5.16
CA VAL A 254 3.67 -7.29 6.15
C VAL A 254 3.73 -5.87 5.55
N ARG A 255 2.71 -5.05 5.83
CA ARG A 255 2.58 -3.67 5.32
C ARG A 255 2.33 -2.70 6.46
N ASP A 256 2.67 -1.43 6.28
CA ASP A 256 2.30 -0.41 7.26
C ASP A 256 0.77 -0.31 7.38
N VAL A 257 0.30 0.14 8.54
CA VAL A 257 -1.12 0.27 8.83
C VAL A 257 -1.81 1.11 7.74
N ALA A 258 -2.91 0.56 7.22
CA ALA A 258 -3.71 1.21 6.20
C ALA A 258 -4.47 2.39 6.84
N VAL A 259 -4.58 3.53 6.15
CA VAL A 259 -5.32 4.67 6.72
C VAL A 259 -6.80 4.34 6.89
N GLU A 260 -7.30 3.45 6.05
CA GLU A 260 -8.61 2.82 6.15
C GLU A 260 -8.88 2.22 7.54
N ASP A 261 -7.85 1.63 8.16
CA ASP A 261 -7.94 1.03 9.50
C ASP A 261 -7.97 2.10 10.60
N LEU A 262 -7.45 3.31 10.33
CA LEU A 262 -7.50 4.45 11.26
C LEU A 262 -8.86 5.14 11.25
N LEU A 263 -9.60 5.05 10.14
CA LEU A 263 -10.93 5.63 10.03
C LEU A 263 -12.00 4.85 10.81
N GLY A 264 -11.75 3.57 11.13
CA GLY A 264 -12.61 2.79 12.04
C GLY A 264 -14.02 2.52 11.57
N ARG A 265 -14.30 2.57 10.26
CA ARG A 265 -15.63 2.24 9.72
C ARG A 265 -15.56 1.12 8.69
N ASP A 266 -16.54 0.25 8.75
CA ASP A 266 -16.72 -0.81 7.75
C ASP A 266 -17.56 -0.31 6.57
N PRO A 267 -17.19 -0.69 5.33
CA PRO A 267 -17.99 -0.38 4.15
C PRO A 267 -19.33 -1.12 4.22
N VAL A 268 -20.39 -0.51 3.70
CA VAL A 268 -21.69 -1.21 3.56
C VAL A 268 -21.60 -2.21 2.41
N PRO A 269 -22.01 -3.48 2.61
CA PRO A 269 -21.98 -4.46 1.56
C PRO A 269 -22.86 -4.04 0.38
N PRO A 270 -22.40 -4.23 -0.87
CA PRO A 270 -23.14 -3.81 -2.05
C PRO A 270 -24.41 -4.64 -2.23
N ASN A 271 -25.52 -3.99 -2.63
CA ASN A 271 -26.75 -4.67 -3.02
C ASN A 271 -26.60 -5.26 -4.44
N PRO A 272 -26.64 -6.59 -4.62
CA PRO A 272 -26.40 -7.21 -5.93
C PRO A 272 -27.37 -6.73 -7.02
N THR A 273 -28.64 -6.53 -6.68
CA THR A 273 -29.67 -6.09 -7.63
C THR A 273 -29.38 -4.68 -8.14
N LEU A 274 -28.96 -3.76 -7.26
CA LEU A 274 -28.62 -2.40 -7.65
C LEU A 274 -27.31 -2.33 -8.44
N MET A 275 -26.35 -3.20 -8.13
CA MET A 275 -25.11 -3.29 -8.91
C MET A 275 -25.40 -3.73 -10.35
N ASP A 276 -26.22 -4.76 -10.56
CA ASP A 276 -26.46 -5.32 -11.89
C ASP A 276 -27.35 -4.44 -12.78
N ALA A 277 -28.26 -3.65 -12.19
CA ALA A 277 -29.36 -2.97 -12.89
C ALA A 277 -28.94 -2.15 -14.12
N ASN A 278 -27.79 -1.46 -14.06
CA ASN A 278 -27.27 -0.63 -15.16
C ASN A 278 -26.03 -1.21 -15.84
N ILE A 279 -25.66 -2.46 -15.55
CA ILE A 279 -24.41 -3.05 -16.01
C ILE A 279 -24.63 -4.34 -16.80
N ARG A 280 -25.34 -5.30 -16.21
CA ARG A 280 -25.43 -6.66 -16.73
C ARG A 280 -25.99 -6.65 -18.16
N ASP A 281 -25.28 -7.32 -19.06
CA ASP A 281 -25.62 -7.45 -20.49
C ASP A 281 -25.78 -6.12 -21.24
N LYS A 282 -25.23 -5.02 -20.71
CA LYS A 282 -25.30 -3.68 -21.31
C LYS A 282 -23.97 -3.23 -21.93
N GLU A 283 -24.07 -2.31 -22.88
CA GLU A 283 -22.94 -1.55 -23.43
C GLU A 283 -22.66 -0.36 -22.49
N VAL A 284 -21.57 -0.41 -21.71
CA VAL A 284 -21.27 0.56 -20.64
C VAL A 284 -20.04 1.39 -21.00
N LEU A 285 -20.16 2.72 -20.95
CA LEU A 285 -19.07 3.66 -21.20
C LEU A 285 -18.64 4.34 -19.90
N VAL A 286 -17.32 4.37 -19.64
CA VAL A 286 -16.73 5.15 -18.55
C VAL A 286 -15.84 6.24 -19.15
N THR A 287 -16.13 7.51 -18.86
CA THR A 287 -15.22 8.62 -19.19
C THR A 287 -14.25 8.86 -18.04
N GLY A 288 -13.01 9.25 -18.35
CA GLY A 288 -11.95 9.34 -17.34
C GLY A 288 -11.58 7.96 -16.78
N ALA A 289 -11.67 6.93 -17.61
CA ALA A 289 -11.50 5.52 -17.22
C ALA A 289 -10.12 5.21 -16.61
N GLY A 290 -9.09 6.00 -16.93
CA GLY A 290 -7.74 5.88 -16.37
C GLY A 290 -7.54 6.62 -15.05
N GLY A 291 -8.51 7.43 -14.60
CA GLY A 291 -8.47 8.16 -13.33
C GLY A 291 -8.71 7.25 -12.11
N SER A 292 -8.49 7.76 -10.89
CA SER A 292 -8.62 6.93 -9.66
C SER A 292 -10.02 6.34 -9.47
N ILE A 293 -11.08 7.14 -9.67
CA ILE A 293 -12.47 6.67 -9.57
C ILE A 293 -12.90 5.93 -10.83
N GLY A 294 -12.57 6.45 -12.01
CA GLY A 294 -12.91 5.81 -13.29
C GLY A 294 -12.34 4.39 -13.41
N SER A 295 -11.07 4.20 -13.03
CA SER A 295 -10.44 2.87 -13.07
C SER A 295 -11.09 1.89 -12.11
N GLU A 296 -11.47 2.35 -10.90
CA GLU A 296 -12.19 1.50 -9.96
C GLU A 296 -13.60 1.17 -10.44
N LEU A 297 -14.33 2.15 -10.98
CA LEU A 297 -15.61 1.89 -11.64
C LEU A 297 -15.43 0.79 -12.67
N CYS A 298 -14.43 0.89 -13.57
CA CYS A 298 -14.19 -0.15 -14.56
C CYS A 298 -13.92 -1.54 -13.95
N ARG A 299 -13.17 -1.62 -12.83
CA ARG A 299 -12.93 -2.89 -12.10
C ARG A 299 -14.21 -3.48 -11.51
N GLN A 300 -15.08 -2.64 -10.94
CA GLN A 300 -16.36 -3.07 -10.38
C GLN A 300 -17.28 -3.51 -11.52
N LEU A 301 -17.48 -2.65 -12.53
CA LEU A 301 -18.32 -2.91 -13.70
C LEU A 301 -17.94 -4.23 -14.39
N LEU A 302 -16.65 -4.50 -14.62
CA LEU A 302 -16.18 -5.74 -15.27
C LEU A 302 -16.73 -7.01 -14.61
N ARG A 303 -16.81 -7.05 -13.27
CA ARG A 303 -17.27 -8.22 -12.50
C ARG A 303 -18.77 -8.42 -12.51
N HIS A 304 -19.54 -7.40 -12.90
CA HIS A 304 -20.99 -7.45 -13.02
C HIS A 304 -21.47 -7.83 -14.44
N GLY A 305 -20.55 -8.26 -15.31
CA GLY A 305 -20.86 -8.88 -16.60
C GLY A 305 -21.57 -7.97 -17.61
N PRO A 306 -21.01 -6.79 -17.94
CA PRO A 306 -21.51 -6.01 -19.07
C PRO A 306 -21.20 -6.74 -20.38
N LYS A 307 -22.02 -6.50 -21.40
CA LYS A 307 -21.77 -7.03 -22.75
C LYS A 307 -20.48 -6.46 -23.34
N ARG A 308 -20.24 -5.16 -23.09
CA ARG A 308 -19.00 -4.47 -23.46
C ARG A 308 -18.72 -3.35 -22.47
N LEU A 309 -17.46 -3.21 -22.10
CA LEU A 309 -16.96 -2.11 -21.28
C LEU A 309 -16.07 -1.21 -22.13
N LEU A 310 -16.55 0.01 -22.39
CA LEU A 310 -15.83 1.03 -23.15
C LEU A 310 -15.11 1.97 -22.18
N LEU A 311 -13.81 2.14 -22.41
CA LEU A 311 -12.93 2.96 -21.59
C LEU A 311 -12.57 4.21 -22.38
N LEU A 312 -13.00 5.39 -21.96
CA LEU A 312 -12.63 6.65 -22.61
C LEU A 312 -11.76 7.51 -21.68
N ASP A 313 -10.58 7.90 -22.16
CA ASP A 313 -9.68 8.79 -21.45
C ASP A 313 -8.85 9.63 -22.43
N ILE A 314 -8.37 10.79 -21.97
CA ILE A 314 -7.47 11.66 -22.74
C ILE A 314 -6.01 11.24 -22.55
N SER A 315 -5.67 10.61 -21.41
CA SER A 315 -4.34 10.13 -21.10
C SER A 315 -4.12 8.74 -21.70
N GLU A 316 -3.29 8.68 -22.75
CA GLU A 316 -2.87 7.42 -23.37
C GLU A 316 -2.29 6.44 -22.34
N TYR A 317 -1.37 6.91 -21.49
CA TYR A 317 -0.74 6.08 -20.47
C TYR A 317 -1.75 5.50 -19.47
N SER A 318 -2.65 6.35 -18.96
CA SER A 318 -3.63 5.92 -17.97
C SER A 318 -4.61 4.91 -18.58
N LEU A 319 -5.04 5.15 -19.82
CA LEU A 319 -5.93 4.29 -20.59
C LEU A 319 -5.31 2.92 -20.88
N TYR A 320 -4.08 2.89 -21.39
CA TYR A 320 -3.34 1.67 -21.64
C TYR A 320 -3.15 0.83 -20.38
N ARG A 321 -2.79 1.47 -19.27
CA ARG A 321 -2.57 0.78 -17.99
C ARG A 321 -3.84 0.12 -17.48
N ILE A 322 -4.97 0.82 -17.49
CA ILE A 322 -6.24 0.26 -17.00
C ILE A 322 -6.77 -0.83 -17.94
N GLU A 323 -6.64 -0.67 -19.25
CA GLU A 323 -7.03 -1.69 -20.22
C GLU A 323 -6.28 -3.01 -19.97
N GLN A 324 -4.94 -2.95 -19.84
CA GLN A 324 -4.15 -4.14 -19.55
C GLN A 324 -4.51 -4.80 -18.23
N GLU A 325 -4.76 -4.00 -17.20
CA GLU A 325 -5.18 -4.50 -15.89
C GLU A 325 -6.51 -5.27 -15.99
N LEU A 326 -7.53 -4.67 -16.63
CA LEU A 326 -8.84 -5.27 -16.78
C LEU A 326 -8.82 -6.54 -17.63
N ARG A 327 -8.04 -6.57 -18.72
CA ARG A 327 -7.86 -7.78 -19.54
C ARG A 327 -7.23 -8.93 -18.74
N ARG A 328 -6.27 -8.64 -17.85
CA ARG A 328 -5.68 -9.65 -16.95
C ARG A 328 -6.71 -10.16 -15.95
N ILE A 329 -7.50 -9.27 -15.36
CA ILE A 329 -8.58 -9.64 -14.43
C ILE A 329 -9.61 -10.52 -15.14
N ALA A 330 -10.09 -10.12 -16.31
CA ALA A 330 -11.07 -10.88 -17.09
C ALA A 330 -10.54 -12.29 -17.41
N LYS A 331 -9.28 -12.41 -17.84
CA LYS A 331 -8.65 -13.70 -18.11
C LYS A 331 -8.50 -14.58 -16.86
N ALA A 332 -8.12 -13.98 -15.72
CA ALA A 332 -7.91 -14.72 -14.48
C ALA A 332 -9.24 -15.19 -13.85
N GLU A 333 -10.29 -14.38 -13.95
CA GLU A 333 -11.61 -14.66 -13.40
C GLU A 333 -12.55 -15.38 -14.40
N GLY A 334 -12.09 -15.63 -15.64
CA GLY A 334 -12.89 -16.31 -16.68
C GLY A 334 -14.08 -15.50 -17.19
N LEU A 335 -13.97 -14.17 -17.20
CA LEU A 335 -15.04 -13.25 -17.58
C LEU A 335 -15.07 -13.03 -19.11
N GLU A 336 -16.21 -13.28 -19.73
CA GLU A 336 -16.44 -13.05 -21.16
C GLU A 336 -16.98 -11.64 -21.42
N VAL A 337 -16.15 -10.62 -21.17
CA VAL A 337 -16.50 -9.21 -21.38
C VAL A 337 -15.59 -8.59 -22.44
N SER A 338 -16.17 -7.96 -23.48
CA SER A 338 -15.40 -7.19 -24.46
C SER A 338 -14.96 -5.87 -23.86
N ILE A 339 -13.66 -5.55 -23.92
CA ILE A 339 -13.07 -4.34 -23.34
C ILE A 339 -12.48 -3.52 -24.49
N GLU A 340 -12.94 -2.29 -24.68
CA GLU A 340 -12.46 -1.39 -25.74
C GLU A 340 -11.88 -0.10 -25.16
N ALA A 341 -10.64 0.22 -25.52
CA ALA A 341 -9.96 1.46 -25.14
C ALA A 341 -10.13 2.53 -26.22
N LEU A 342 -10.69 3.68 -25.85
CA LEU A 342 -11.03 4.79 -26.74
C LEU A 342 -10.32 6.07 -26.30
N LEU A 343 -9.21 6.41 -26.95
CA LEU A 343 -8.50 7.67 -26.67
C LEU A 343 -9.36 8.87 -27.11
N GLY A 344 -9.61 9.84 -26.23
CA GLY A 344 -10.39 11.02 -26.59
C GLY A 344 -10.68 11.98 -25.44
N SER A 345 -10.95 13.23 -25.78
CA SER A 345 -11.40 14.25 -24.83
C SER A 345 -12.92 14.31 -24.75
N VAL A 346 -13.44 14.49 -23.54
CA VAL A 346 -14.88 14.72 -23.32
C VAL A 346 -15.36 16.05 -23.89
N GLN A 347 -14.46 16.96 -24.24
CA GLN A 347 -14.79 18.22 -24.93
C GLN A 347 -15.20 18.00 -26.39
N HIS A 348 -14.87 16.84 -26.99
CA HIS A 348 -15.16 16.56 -28.40
C HIS A 348 -16.53 15.88 -28.60
N ARG A 349 -17.62 16.66 -28.54
CA ARG A 349 -19.01 16.18 -28.68
C ARG A 349 -19.22 15.22 -29.85
N LYS A 350 -18.81 15.59 -31.07
CA LYS A 350 -19.02 14.76 -32.27
C LYS A 350 -18.37 13.36 -32.14
N ARG A 351 -17.20 13.28 -31.50
CA ARG A 351 -16.51 12.00 -31.23
C ARG A 351 -17.30 11.18 -30.21
N LEU A 352 -17.76 11.80 -29.13
CA LEU A 352 -18.60 11.13 -28.13
C LEU A 352 -19.89 10.60 -28.75
N THR A 353 -20.60 11.42 -29.54
CA THR A 353 -21.83 10.99 -30.23
C THR A 353 -21.54 9.82 -31.17
N ALA A 354 -20.46 9.87 -31.95
CA ALA A 354 -20.07 8.78 -32.85
C ALA A 354 -19.78 7.48 -32.09
N VAL A 355 -19.05 7.55 -30.97
CA VAL A 355 -18.78 6.40 -30.09
C VAL A 355 -20.09 5.85 -29.52
N MET A 356 -20.90 6.69 -28.88
CA MET A 356 -22.13 6.24 -28.21
C MET A 356 -23.11 5.60 -29.20
N LYS A 357 -23.21 6.13 -30.43
CA LYS A 357 -24.02 5.54 -31.50
C LYS A 357 -23.42 4.25 -32.07
N ALA A 358 -22.13 4.21 -32.36
CA ALA A 358 -21.49 3.03 -32.95
C ALA A 358 -21.58 1.81 -32.03
N TYR A 359 -21.48 2.03 -30.72
CA TYR A 359 -21.54 0.98 -29.71
C TYR A 359 -22.93 0.81 -29.08
N GLN A 360 -23.92 1.63 -29.44
CA GLN A 360 -25.26 1.61 -28.84
C GLN A 360 -25.21 1.67 -27.31
N VAL A 361 -24.43 2.62 -26.77
CA VAL A 361 -24.17 2.74 -25.33
C VAL A 361 -25.48 2.91 -24.55
N GLN A 362 -25.63 2.11 -23.49
CA GLN A 362 -26.83 2.13 -22.65
C GLN A 362 -26.62 2.81 -21.31
N THR A 363 -25.37 2.89 -20.84
CA THR A 363 -25.04 3.54 -19.57
C THR A 363 -23.71 4.26 -19.67
N VAL A 364 -23.69 5.51 -19.24
CA VAL A 364 -22.49 6.34 -19.15
C VAL A 364 -22.19 6.64 -17.70
N TYR A 365 -21.00 6.26 -17.22
CA TYR A 365 -20.42 6.76 -15.99
C TYR A 365 -19.39 7.84 -16.31
N HIS A 366 -19.75 9.10 -16.09
CA HIS A 366 -18.91 10.24 -16.41
C HIS A 366 -18.03 10.63 -15.22
N ALA A 367 -16.77 10.18 -15.24
CA ALA A 367 -15.78 10.45 -14.20
C ALA A 367 -14.61 11.35 -14.66
N ALA A 368 -14.62 11.82 -15.91
CA ALA A 368 -13.63 12.76 -16.43
C ALA A 368 -13.80 14.17 -15.82
N ALA A 369 -12.82 14.65 -15.07
CA ALA A 369 -12.76 16.01 -14.54
C ALA A 369 -11.34 16.39 -14.08
N TYR A 370 -11.05 17.68 -14.04
CA TYR A 370 -9.92 18.23 -13.29
C TYR A 370 -10.36 18.49 -11.85
N LYS A 371 -9.65 17.88 -10.88
CA LYS A 371 -10.06 17.84 -9.46
C LYS A 371 -9.15 18.62 -8.51
N HIS A 372 -7.93 18.98 -8.92
CA HIS A 372 -6.94 19.58 -8.03
C HIS A 372 -7.24 21.08 -7.84
N VAL A 373 -7.77 21.46 -6.68
CA VAL A 373 -8.21 22.84 -6.39
C VAL A 373 -7.15 23.88 -6.74
N PRO A 374 -5.90 23.84 -6.21
CA PRO A 374 -4.91 24.87 -6.55
C PRO A 374 -4.55 24.91 -8.04
N MET A 375 -4.51 23.74 -8.69
CA MET A 375 -4.19 23.67 -10.11
C MET A 375 -5.29 24.30 -10.97
N VAL A 376 -6.55 24.09 -10.60
CA VAL A 376 -7.70 24.68 -11.31
C VAL A 376 -7.85 26.16 -11.01
N GLU A 377 -7.57 26.61 -9.78
CA GLU A 377 -7.49 28.04 -9.43
C GLU A 377 -6.44 28.78 -10.27
N HIS A 378 -5.30 28.12 -10.53
CA HIS A 378 -4.23 28.66 -11.37
C HIS A 378 -4.51 28.57 -12.89
N ASN A 379 -5.53 27.82 -13.30
CA ASN A 379 -5.87 27.54 -14.70
C ASN A 379 -7.40 27.57 -14.89
N VAL A 380 -7.99 28.75 -14.64
CA VAL A 380 -9.46 28.91 -14.52
C VAL A 380 -10.16 28.49 -15.81
N VAL A 381 -9.65 28.93 -16.96
CA VAL A 381 -10.23 28.64 -18.28
C VAL A 381 -10.26 27.13 -18.55
N GLU A 382 -9.17 26.42 -18.27
CA GLU A 382 -9.08 24.96 -18.46
C GLU A 382 -10.03 24.21 -17.52
N GLY A 383 -10.16 24.68 -16.27
CA GLY A 383 -11.12 24.16 -15.32
C GLY A 383 -12.55 24.24 -15.84
N VAL A 384 -12.95 25.42 -16.35
CA VAL A 384 -14.30 25.65 -16.90
C VAL A 384 -14.51 24.84 -18.18
N GLN A 385 -13.58 24.88 -19.14
CA GLN A 385 -13.65 24.13 -20.39
C GLN A 385 -13.82 22.63 -20.16
N ASN A 386 -12.99 22.05 -19.31
CA ASN A 386 -13.03 20.61 -19.09
C ASN A 386 -14.23 20.17 -18.25
N ASN A 387 -14.47 20.81 -17.10
CA ASN A 387 -15.48 20.33 -16.16
C ASN A 387 -16.91 20.72 -16.58
N VAL A 388 -17.10 21.95 -17.09
CA VAL A 388 -18.42 22.44 -17.51
C VAL A 388 -18.71 22.01 -18.95
N PHE A 389 -17.91 22.47 -19.91
CA PHE A 389 -18.19 22.24 -21.33
C PHE A 389 -17.89 20.80 -21.78
N GLY A 390 -16.96 20.12 -21.11
CA GLY A 390 -16.77 18.67 -21.28
C GLY A 390 -17.98 17.87 -20.79
N THR A 391 -18.58 18.23 -19.64
CA THR A 391 -19.82 17.60 -19.18
C THR A 391 -21.00 17.93 -20.10
N LEU A 392 -21.13 19.18 -20.54
CA LEU A 392 -22.15 19.58 -21.52
C LEU A 392 -22.05 18.76 -22.80
N SER A 393 -20.83 18.58 -23.32
CA SER A 393 -20.57 17.80 -24.53
C SER A 393 -20.94 16.32 -24.34
N ALA A 394 -20.56 15.73 -23.21
CA ALA A 394 -20.91 14.34 -22.89
C ALA A 394 -22.40 14.11 -22.69
N ALA A 395 -23.08 15.02 -21.98
CA ALA A 395 -24.52 14.95 -21.74
C ALA A 395 -25.32 15.13 -23.04
N ARG A 396 -24.95 16.11 -23.89
CA ARG A 396 -25.56 16.30 -25.21
C ARG A 396 -25.33 15.09 -26.11
N ALA A 397 -24.11 14.53 -26.13
CA ALA A 397 -23.81 13.32 -26.91
C ALA A 397 -24.65 12.12 -26.45
N ALA A 398 -24.86 11.96 -25.15
CA ALA A 398 -25.69 10.91 -24.58
C ALA A 398 -27.15 11.05 -25.01
N MET A 399 -27.71 12.27 -24.96
CA MET A 399 -29.06 12.56 -25.47
C MET A 399 -29.17 12.32 -26.98
N GLU A 400 -28.22 12.83 -27.77
CA GLU A 400 -28.19 12.66 -29.24
C GLU A 400 -28.08 11.18 -29.66
N ALA A 401 -27.49 10.34 -28.81
CA ALA A 401 -27.33 8.90 -29.03
C ALA A 401 -28.44 8.05 -28.38
N GLY A 402 -29.37 8.66 -27.62
CA GLY A 402 -30.45 7.96 -26.93
C GLY A 402 -29.98 7.08 -25.77
N VAL A 403 -28.88 7.44 -25.09
CA VAL A 403 -28.37 6.70 -23.92
C VAL A 403 -29.41 6.78 -22.78
N PRO A 404 -29.91 5.65 -22.25
CA PRO A 404 -30.92 5.66 -21.20
C PRO A 404 -30.45 6.18 -19.83
N THR A 405 -29.19 5.95 -19.44
CA THR A 405 -28.68 6.35 -18.11
C THR A 405 -27.34 7.05 -18.18
N PHE A 406 -27.25 8.22 -17.55
CA PHE A 406 -26.03 9.03 -17.44
C PHE A 406 -25.76 9.37 -15.98
N VAL A 407 -24.67 8.85 -15.43
CA VAL A 407 -24.25 9.04 -14.04
C VAL A 407 -23.06 10.00 -14.01
N LEU A 408 -23.24 11.20 -13.45
CA LEU A 408 -22.18 12.18 -13.22
C LEU A 408 -21.53 11.93 -11.84
N VAL A 409 -20.22 11.66 -11.84
CA VAL A 409 -19.42 11.70 -10.60
C VAL A 409 -19.16 13.16 -10.22
N SER A 410 -19.67 13.58 -9.06
CA SER A 410 -19.50 14.92 -8.49
C SER A 410 -18.71 14.86 -7.17
N THR A 411 -18.67 15.96 -6.42
CA THR A 411 -17.83 16.12 -5.22
C THR A 411 -18.53 16.99 -4.16
N ASP A 412 -18.20 16.75 -2.89
CA ASP A 412 -18.53 17.63 -1.76
C ASP A 412 -18.18 19.10 -2.00
N LYS A 413 -17.10 19.39 -2.74
CA LYS A 413 -16.67 20.76 -3.05
C LYS A 413 -17.65 21.54 -3.94
N ALA A 414 -18.64 20.87 -4.53
CA ALA A 414 -19.74 21.52 -5.24
C ALA A 414 -20.78 22.14 -4.30
N VAL A 415 -20.77 21.77 -3.01
CA VAL A 415 -21.64 22.30 -1.95
C VAL A 415 -21.07 23.65 -1.48
N ARG A 416 -21.82 24.75 -1.67
CA ARG A 416 -21.38 26.13 -1.34
C ARG A 416 -19.91 26.38 -1.73
N PRO A 417 -19.56 26.29 -3.02
CA PRO A 417 -18.17 26.27 -3.44
C PRO A 417 -17.48 27.59 -3.06
N THR A 418 -16.22 27.50 -2.64
CA THR A 418 -15.35 28.67 -2.41
C THR A 418 -14.21 28.75 -3.43
N ASN A 419 -14.14 27.75 -4.33
CA ASN A 419 -13.15 27.63 -5.39
C ASN A 419 -13.80 27.32 -6.74
N VAL A 420 -13.12 27.71 -7.82
CA VAL A 420 -13.49 27.49 -9.22
C VAL A 420 -13.71 26.01 -9.51
N MET A 421 -12.88 25.12 -8.98
CA MET A 421 -13.03 23.67 -9.20
C MET A 421 -14.41 23.18 -8.73
N GLY A 422 -14.79 23.49 -7.49
CA GLY A 422 -16.10 23.18 -6.93
C GLY A 422 -17.24 23.82 -7.72
N THR A 423 -17.11 25.09 -8.10
CA THR A 423 -18.13 25.81 -8.88
C THR A 423 -18.35 25.20 -10.25
N THR A 424 -17.28 24.78 -10.94
CA THR A 424 -17.39 24.11 -12.24
C THR A 424 -18.06 22.75 -12.13
N LYS A 425 -17.85 22.00 -11.03
CA LYS A 425 -18.58 20.75 -10.76
C LYS A 425 -20.04 21.02 -10.41
N ARG A 426 -20.35 22.09 -9.69
CA ARG A 426 -21.74 22.49 -9.44
C ARG A 426 -22.46 22.89 -10.73
N LEU A 427 -21.80 23.62 -11.63
CA LEU A 427 -22.32 23.91 -12.98
C LEU A 427 -22.55 22.64 -13.82
N ALA A 428 -21.67 21.65 -13.70
CA ALA A 428 -21.87 20.35 -14.34
C ALA A 428 -23.13 19.63 -13.83
N GLU A 429 -23.44 19.72 -12.53
CA GLU A 429 -24.70 19.22 -11.98
C GLU A 429 -25.91 19.99 -12.52
N LEU A 430 -25.82 21.33 -12.59
CA LEU A 430 -26.89 22.18 -13.15
C LEU A 430 -27.22 21.82 -14.59
N ILE A 431 -26.22 21.49 -15.42
CA ILE A 431 -26.41 20.99 -16.79
C ILE A 431 -27.24 19.70 -16.78
N CYS A 432 -26.85 18.72 -15.95
CA CYS A 432 -27.57 17.45 -15.85
C CYS A 432 -28.99 17.61 -15.30
N GLN A 433 -29.21 18.49 -14.31
CA GLN A 433 -30.54 18.80 -13.78
C GLN A 433 -31.43 19.47 -14.83
N ALA A 434 -30.89 20.47 -15.54
CA ALA A 434 -31.61 21.16 -16.60
C ALA A 434 -32.03 20.20 -17.72
N PHE A 435 -31.15 19.28 -18.14
CA PHE A 435 -31.47 18.27 -19.14
C PHE A 435 -32.43 17.19 -18.66
N ALA A 436 -32.35 16.77 -17.39
CA ALA A 436 -33.33 15.87 -16.81
C ALA A 436 -34.73 16.50 -16.75
N LYS A 437 -34.82 17.82 -16.61
CA LYS A 437 -36.10 18.54 -16.65
C LYS A 437 -36.60 18.80 -18.07
N HIS A 438 -35.69 18.95 -19.03
CA HIS A 438 -36.00 19.29 -20.42
C HIS A 438 -36.50 18.08 -21.23
N GLN A 439 -36.16 16.85 -20.85
CA GLN A 439 -36.54 15.62 -21.54
C GLN A 439 -36.50 14.40 -20.61
N ASP A 440 -37.19 13.33 -21.00
CA ASP A 440 -37.33 12.09 -20.20
C ASP A 440 -36.58 10.87 -20.77
N ALA A 441 -35.95 10.97 -21.95
CA ALA A 441 -35.32 9.83 -22.64
C ALA A 441 -34.00 9.38 -21.99
N THR A 442 -33.13 10.33 -21.63
CA THR A 442 -31.90 10.09 -20.89
C THR A 442 -32.09 10.47 -19.43
N ARG A 443 -31.94 9.49 -18.54
CA ARG A 443 -31.98 9.72 -17.10
C ARG A 443 -30.62 10.18 -16.60
N PHE A 444 -30.54 11.43 -16.16
CA PHE A 444 -29.34 11.98 -15.51
C PHE A 444 -29.40 11.81 -14.00
N CYS A 445 -28.27 11.46 -13.39
CA CYS A 445 -28.11 11.53 -11.94
C CYS A 445 -26.71 12.00 -11.58
N MET A 446 -26.58 12.62 -10.42
CA MET A 446 -25.31 13.15 -9.91
C MET A 446 -25.02 12.51 -8.56
N VAL A 447 -23.78 12.11 -8.33
CA VAL A 447 -23.38 11.48 -7.06
C VAL A 447 -22.24 12.29 -6.43
N ARG A 448 -22.50 12.91 -5.29
CA ARG A 448 -21.54 13.67 -4.50
C ARG A 448 -20.93 12.81 -3.40
N PHE A 449 -19.62 12.91 -3.29
CA PHE A 449 -18.86 12.39 -2.15
C PHE A 449 -17.58 13.21 -1.98
N GLY A 450 -17.00 13.11 -0.78
CA GLY A 450 -15.78 13.79 -0.39
C GLY A 450 -14.52 13.06 -0.79
N ASN A 451 -13.49 13.14 0.07
CA ASN A 451 -12.19 12.62 -0.29
C ASN A 451 -12.19 11.09 -0.34
N VAL A 452 -11.37 10.54 -1.22
CA VAL A 452 -11.22 9.10 -1.37
C VAL A 452 -9.77 8.72 -1.08
N LEU A 453 -9.59 7.78 -0.16
CA LEU A 453 -8.28 7.34 0.33
C LEU A 453 -7.43 6.75 -0.80
N GLY A 454 -6.13 7.06 -0.79
CA GLY A 454 -5.19 6.52 -1.78
C GLY A 454 -5.38 7.05 -3.22
N SER A 455 -6.28 8.02 -3.44
CA SER A 455 -6.45 8.62 -4.76
C SER A 455 -5.24 9.50 -5.15
N SER A 456 -5.01 9.68 -6.45
CA SER A 456 -3.86 10.43 -6.96
C SER A 456 -3.81 11.85 -6.38
N GLY A 457 -2.64 12.23 -5.86
CA GLY A 457 -2.37 13.53 -5.23
C GLY A 457 -3.17 13.81 -3.96
N SER A 458 -3.58 12.77 -3.23
CA SER A 458 -4.17 12.89 -1.89
C SER A 458 -3.09 13.05 -0.79
N VAL A 459 -3.52 13.49 0.39
CA VAL A 459 -2.64 13.83 1.51
C VAL A 459 -1.94 12.61 2.14
N VAL A 460 -2.58 11.44 2.12
CA VAL A 460 -2.06 10.22 2.76
C VAL A 460 -0.78 9.70 2.08
N PRO A 461 -0.72 9.54 0.74
CA PRO A 461 0.54 9.23 0.05
C PRO A 461 1.66 10.23 0.36
N LEU A 462 1.34 11.53 0.39
CA LEU A 462 2.31 12.58 0.70
C LEU A 462 2.86 12.41 2.12
N PHE A 463 2.02 12.13 3.11
CA PHE A 463 2.47 11.89 4.48
C PHE A 463 3.39 10.67 4.59
N ARG A 464 3.08 9.57 3.89
CA ARG A 464 3.96 8.39 3.86
C ARG A 464 5.33 8.72 3.28
N GLU A 465 5.36 9.44 2.16
CA GLU A 465 6.62 9.87 1.54
C GLU A 465 7.42 10.79 2.46
N GLN A 466 6.76 11.78 3.08
CA GLN A 466 7.40 12.70 4.03
C GLN A 466 7.94 11.97 5.27
N ILE A 467 7.19 11.00 5.82
CA ILE A 467 7.64 10.18 6.96
C ILE A 467 8.89 9.37 6.58
N GLN A 468 8.87 8.71 5.41
CA GLN A 468 10.00 7.94 4.91
C GLN A 468 11.23 8.80 4.64
N ALA A 469 11.04 10.06 4.26
CA ALA A 469 12.10 11.04 4.05
C ALA A 469 12.63 11.68 5.35
N GLY A 470 12.05 11.38 6.52
CA GLY A 470 12.44 11.95 7.81
C GLY A 470 11.74 13.25 8.21
N GLY A 471 10.69 13.64 7.48
CA GLY A 471 9.88 14.83 7.75
C GLY A 471 10.52 16.15 7.32
N PRO A 472 9.91 17.30 7.68
CA PRO A 472 8.64 17.42 8.40
C PRO A 472 7.43 17.01 7.55
N ILE A 473 6.35 16.61 8.20
CA ILE A 473 5.05 16.44 7.53
C ILE A 473 4.42 17.81 7.33
N THR A 474 3.85 18.06 6.15
CA THR A 474 3.20 19.34 5.85
C THR A 474 1.69 19.23 5.96
N VAL A 475 1.09 19.91 6.94
CA VAL A 475 -0.37 20.02 7.10
C VAL A 475 -0.78 21.44 6.74
N THR A 476 -1.89 21.62 6.02
CA THR A 476 -2.31 22.96 5.58
C THR A 476 -2.76 23.83 6.75
N HIS A 477 -3.63 23.30 7.62
CA HIS A 477 -4.12 24.03 8.80
C HIS A 477 -4.36 23.07 9.98
N PRO A 478 -4.10 23.47 11.23
CA PRO A 478 -4.30 22.60 12.41
C PRO A 478 -5.72 22.05 12.54
N ASP A 479 -6.73 22.86 12.20
CA ASP A 479 -8.14 22.49 12.36
C ASP A 479 -8.81 21.94 11.10
N ILE A 480 -8.05 21.68 10.04
CA ILE A 480 -8.64 21.20 8.79
C ILE A 480 -9.20 19.78 8.94
N THR A 481 -10.47 19.60 8.56
CA THR A 481 -11.12 18.28 8.58
C THR A 481 -11.54 17.85 7.18
N ARG A 482 -11.55 16.53 6.93
CA ARG A 482 -12.03 15.96 5.67
C ARG A 482 -12.83 14.69 5.92
N PHE A 483 -13.90 14.51 5.15
CA PHE A 483 -14.56 13.22 5.00
C PHE A 483 -13.72 12.34 4.09
N PHE A 484 -13.57 11.07 4.46
CA PHE A 484 -12.89 10.10 3.62
C PHE A 484 -13.87 9.03 3.16
N MET A 485 -13.50 8.15 2.24
CA MET A 485 -14.07 6.82 1.96
C MET A 485 -13.06 6.01 1.15
N THR A 486 -13.26 4.70 1.04
CA THR A 486 -12.37 3.89 0.22
C THR A 486 -12.73 4.00 -1.26
N ILE A 487 -11.76 3.82 -2.16
CA ILE A 487 -12.01 3.85 -3.60
C ILE A 487 -13.06 2.81 -4.03
N PRO A 488 -12.99 1.53 -3.61
CA PRO A 488 -13.99 0.53 -3.97
C PRO A 488 -15.41 0.87 -3.46
N GLU A 489 -15.50 1.35 -2.22
CA GLU A 489 -16.78 1.75 -1.61
C GLU A 489 -17.43 2.92 -2.36
N ALA A 490 -16.65 3.94 -2.72
CA ALA A 490 -17.14 5.08 -3.51
C ALA A 490 -17.69 4.61 -4.87
N ALA A 491 -16.95 3.76 -5.58
CA ALA A 491 -17.37 3.23 -6.88
C ALA A 491 -18.66 2.39 -6.78
N GLN A 492 -18.77 1.52 -5.76
CA GLN A 492 -19.97 0.72 -5.52
C GLN A 492 -21.19 1.58 -5.20
N LEU A 493 -21.03 2.60 -4.36
CA LEU A 493 -22.13 3.51 -4.03
C LEU A 493 -22.54 4.39 -5.22
N VAL A 494 -21.61 4.80 -6.08
CA VAL A 494 -21.92 5.50 -7.35
C VAL A 494 -22.73 4.62 -8.29
N ILE A 495 -22.37 3.34 -8.42
CA ILE A 495 -23.11 2.38 -9.25
C ILE A 495 -24.54 2.22 -8.72
N GLN A 496 -24.69 1.99 -7.42
CA GLN A 496 -26.00 1.79 -6.79
C GLN A 496 -26.87 3.06 -6.84
N ALA A 497 -26.29 4.24 -6.65
CA ALA A 497 -26.99 5.51 -6.81
C ALA A 497 -27.55 5.66 -8.24
N GLY A 498 -26.76 5.33 -9.26
CA GLY A 498 -27.23 5.36 -10.66
C GLY A 498 -28.39 4.40 -10.93
N ALA A 499 -28.44 3.25 -10.25
CA ALA A 499 -29.53 2.28 -10.36
C ALA A 499 -30.84 2.75 -9.71
N MET A 500 -30.75 3.59 -8.67
CA MET A 500 -31.91 4.13 -7.96
C MET A 500 -32.46 5.43 -8.56
N ALA A 501 -31.72 6.05 -9.49
CA ALA A 501 -32.09 7.32 -10.08
C ALA A 501 -33.47 7.26 -10.76
N ARG A 502 -34.21 8.36 -10.62
CA ARG A 502 -35.46 8.66 -11.34
C ARG A 502 -35.27 9.74 -12.39
N GLY A 503 -34.28 10.61 -12.22
CA GLY A 503 -33.91 11.66 -13.17
C GLY A 503 -33.75 13.01 -12.48
N GLY A 504 -32.60 13.64 -12.66
CA GLY A 504 -32.24 14.91 -12.03
C GLY A 504 -31.81 14.79 -10.56
N ASP A 505 -31.75 13.56 -10.02
CA ASP A 505 -31.40 13.30 -8.62
C ASP A 505 -29.95 13.69 -8.31
N VAL A 506 -29.77 14.40 -7.18
CA VAL A 506 -28.47 14.68 -6.59
C VAL A 506 -28.31 13.78 -5.37
N PHE A 507 -27.59 12.68 -5.55
CA PHE A 507 -27.27 11.77 -4.47
C PHE A 507 -26.06 12.26 -3.67
N VAL A 508 -26.10 12.08 -2.36
CA VAL A 508 -25.01 12.37 -1.43
C VAL A 508 -24.70 11.11 -0.67
N LEU A 509 -23.42 10.70 -0.69
CA LEU A 509 -22.98 9.51 0.03
C LEU A 509 -22.72 9.87 1.50
N ASP A 510 -23.24 9.04 2.40
CA ASP A 510 -22.91 9.12 3.82
C ASP A 510 -21.48 8.59 4.03
N MET A 511 -20.61 9.46 4.56
CA MET A 511 -19.20 9.19 4.78
C MET A 511 -18.84 9.09 6.26
N GLY A 512 -19.83 9.13 7.16
CA GLY A 512 -19.61 9.19 8.60
C GLY A 512 -18.93 10.49 9.04
N GLU A 513 -18.18 10.43 10.14
CA GLU A 513 -17.58 11.62 10.76
C GLU A 513 -16.34 12.14 9.99
N PRO A 514 -16.14 13.46 9.94
CA PRO A 514 -14.96 14.05 9.32
C PRO A 514 -13.72 13.85 10.22
N VAL A 515 -12.55 13.68 9.59
CA VAL A 515 -11.29 13.43 10.29
C VAL A 515 -10.39 14.67 10.23
N ARG A 516 -9.85 15.07 11.39
CA ARG A 516 -8.82 16.12 11.48
C ARG A 516 -7.52 15.63 10.88
N ILE A 517 -7.01 16.37 9.88
CA ILE A 517 -5.82 15.95 9.13
C ILE A 517 -4.55 16.00 10.01
N ALA A 518 -4.49 16.92 10.97
CA ALA A 518 -3.38 16.98 11.92
C ALA A 518 -3.33 15.72 12.81
N ASP A 519 -4.49 15.22 13.26
CA ASP A 519 -4.57 14.02 14.10
C ASP A 519 -4.22 12.77 13.29
N LEU A 520 -4.69 12.68 12.05
CA LEU A 520 -4.26 11.64 11.11
C LEU A 520 -2.74 11.64 10.90
N ALA A 521 -2.12 12.80 10.71
CA ALA A 521 -0.66 12.93 10.55
C ALA A 521 0.08 12.41 11.80
N ARG A 522 -0.36 12.80 13.00
CA ARG A 522 0.24 12.34 14.27
C ARG A 522 0.14 10.82 14.43
N GLN A 523 -1.03 10.25 14.12
CA GLN A 523 -1.24 8.81 14.19
C GLN A 523 -0.31 8.06 13.22
N MET A 524 -0.16 8.55 11.98
CA MET A 524 0.74 7.94 11.00
C MET A 524 2.20 7.97 11.45
N VAL A 525 2.66 9.06 12.09
CA VAL A 525 4.02 9.15 12.66
C VAL A 525 4.21 8.11 13.77
N ARG A 526 3.29 8.06 14.74
CA ARG A 526 3.37 7.16 15.90
C ARG A 526 3.31 5.68 15.51
N LEU A 527 2.42 5.33 14.57
CA LEU A 527 2.31 3.96 14.06
C LEU A 527 3.52 3.54 13.21
N SER A 528 4.30 4.49 12.70
CA SER A 528 5.60 4.23 12.08
C SER A 528 6.71 4.00 13.13
N GLY A 529 6.39 4.06 14.42
CA GLY A 529 7.32 3.94 15.55
C GLY A 529 8.19 5.18 15.75
N LEU A 530 7.75 6.33 15.25
CA LEU A 530 8.45 7.60 15.35
C LEU A 530 7.70 8.52 16.33
N LYS A 531 8.42 9.42 16.98
CA LYS A 531 7.87 10.43 17.87
C LYS A 531 7.55 11.70 17.10
N VAL A 532 6.38 12.27 17.35
CA VAL A 532 6.03 13.60 16.85
C VAL A 532 6.89 14.62 17.59
N ARG A 533 7.55 15.52 16.84
CA ARG A 533 8.28 16.66 17.37
C ARG A 533 7.34 17.84 17.55
N ASP A 534 7.05 18.18 18.79
CA ASP A 534 6.17 19.27 19.20
C ASP A 534 6.70 19.97 20.48
N GLU A 535 5.94 20.92 21.02
CA GLU A 535 6.33 21.67 22.22
C GLU A 535 6.52 20.79 23.47
N TYR A 536 5.85 19.64 23.53
CA TYR A 536 5.95 18.69 24.64
C TYR A 536 7.04 17.64 24.42
N SER A 537 7.45 17.41 23.16
CA SER A 537 8.54 16.52 22.77
C SER A 537 9.47 17.20 21.75
N PRO A 538 10.33 18.14 22.20
CA PRO A 538 11.23 18.88 21.31
C PRO A 538 12.28 17.98 20.64
N ASP A 539 12.64 16.86 21.29
CA ASP A 539 13.57 15.84 20.77
C ASP A 539 12.86 14.76 19.91
N GLY A 540 11.62 15.01 19.47
CA GLY A 540 10.89 14.09 18.60
C GLY A 540 11.51 13.93 17.21
N ASP A 541 11.17 12.84 16.52
CA ASP A 541 11.76 12.47 15.22
C ASP A 541 11.21 13.31 14.06
N ILE A 542 9.88 13.51 14.02
CA ILE A 542 9.19 14.16 12.89
C ILE A 542 8.36 15.35 13.36
N ALA A 543 8.67 16.54 12.85
CA ALA A 543 7.82 17.71 13.07
C ALA A 543 6.62 17.77 12.13
N ILE A 544 5.55 18.44 12.58
CA ILE A 544 4.42 18.84 11.74
C ILE A 544 4.54 20.33 11.44
N ALA A 545 4.74 20.67 10.18
CA ALA A 545 4.82 22.05 9.70
C ALA A 545 3.46 22.47 9.11
N PHE A 546 2.92 23.59 9.61
CA PHE A 546 1.69 24.16 9.07
C PHE A 546 2.00 25.11 7.92
N SER A 547 1.53 24.80 6.71
CA SER A 547 1.82 25.60 5.51
C SER A 547 0.83 26.76 5.27
N GLY A 548 -0.27 26.81 6.03
CA GLY A 548 -1.41 27.65 5.71
C GLY A 548 -2.35 27.02 4.68
N LEU A 549 -3.57 27.56 4.61
CA LEU A 549 -4.56 27.18 3.59
C LEU A 549 -4.10 27.66 2.22
N ARG A 550 -4.27 26.80 1.21
CA ARG A 550 -3.99 27.15 -0.18
C ARG A 550 -5.17 27.91 -0.79
N PRO A 551 -4.98 28.66 -1.90
CA PRO A 551 -6.07 29.37 -2.55
C PRO A 551 -7.28 28.47 -2.82
N GLY A 552 -8.46 28.91 -2.35
CA GLY A 552 -9.73 28.21 -2.54
C GLY A 552 -9.95 26.96 -1.68
N GLU A 553 -9.01 26.63 -0.78
CA GLU A 553 -9.13 25.46 0.09
C GLU A 553 -9.96 25.76 1.34
N LYS A 554 -11.05 25.01 1.54
CA LYS A 554 -11.91 25.16 2.72
C LYS A 554 -11.27 24.58 3.98
N LEU A 555 -11.52 25.21 5.12
CA LEU A 555 -11.17 24.63 6.42
C LEU A 555 -12.03 23.39 6.73
N TYR A 556 -13.34 23.49 6.49
CA TYR A 556 -14.32 22.42 6.70
C TYR A 556 -15.06 22.12 5.40
N GLU A 557 -15.15 20.84 5.04
CA GLU A 557 -16.00 20.40 3.94
C GLU A 557 -17.42 20.16 4.45
N GLU A 558 -18.40 20.29 3.55
CA GLU A 558 -19.81 20.13 3.87
C GLU A 558 -20.39 19.15 2.85
N LEU A 559 -21.10 18.12 3.31
CA LEU A 559 -21.71 17.14 2.39
C LEU A 559 -23.06 17.63 1.82
N LEU A 560 -23.71 18.58 2.49
CA LEU A 560 -25.12 18.94 2.26
C LEU A 560 -25.34 20.46 2.24
N VAL A 561 -26.27 20.90 1.37
CA VAL A 561 -26.79 22.27 1.36
C VAL A 561 -28.11 22.30 2.14
N GLY A 562 -28.11 22.78 3.38
CA GLY A 562 -29.33 22.97 4.17
C GLY A 562 -29.90 21.68 4.77
N ASN A 563 -31.18 21.70 5.16
CA ASN A 563 -31.88 20.60 5.83
C ASN A 563 -32.73 19.73 4.87
N ASP A 564 -32.75 20.03 3.57
CA ASP A 564 -33.63 19.39 2.58
C ASP A 564 -33.03 18.09 2.02
N VAL A 565 -32.78 17.16 2.94
CA VAL A 565 -32.20 15.84 2.63
C VAL A 565 -33.25 14.78 2.86
N ALA A 566 -33.49 13.95 1.86
CA ALA A 566 -34.36 12.80 1.99
C ALA A 566 -33.56 11.49 1.98
N ALA A 567 -33.97 10.55 2.81
CA ALA A 567 -33.43 9.20 2.80
C ALA A 567 -33.83 8.49 1.50
N THR A 568 -32.96 7.61 1.02
CA THR A 568 -33.30 6.67 -0.07
C THR A 568 -33.57 5.27 0.50
N SER A 569 -33.87 4.30 -0.36
CA SER A 569 -33.95 2.90 0.03
C SER A 569 -32.60 2.31 0.44
N HIS A 570 -31.48 2.99 0.15
CA HIS A 570 -30.14 2.57 0.54
C HIS A 570 -29.63 3.39 1.75
N PRO A 571 -29.14 2.75 2.84
CA PRO A 571 -28.85 3.43 4.10
C PRO A 571 -27.71 4.47 4.02
N ARG A 572 -26.81 4.33 3.05
CA ARG A 572 -25.66 5.24 2.84
C ARG A 572 -25.82 6.20 1.67
N ILE A 573 -26.98 6.24 1.04
CA ILE A 573 -27.23 7.12 -0.10
C ILE A 573 -28.42 7.99 0.28
N MET A 574 -28.18 9.29 0.34
CA MET A 574 -29.19 10.29 0.59
C MET A 574 -29.45 11.05 -0.70
N THR A 575 -30.59 11.73 -0.82
CA THR A 575 -30.86 12.65 -1.94
C THR A 575 -31.00 14.07 -1.43
N ALA A 576 -30.48 15.02 -2.19
CA ALA A 576 -30.53 16.45 -1.91
C ALA A 576 -31.38 17.16 -2.94
N GLN A 577 -32.25 18.07 -2.48
CA GLN A 577 -32.93 19.01 -3.36
C GLN A 577 -32.08 20.26 -3.54
N GLU A 578 -31.90 20.64 -4.80
CA GLU A 578 -30.92 21.64 -5.18
C GLU A 578 -31.55 22.60 -6.18
N VAL A 579 -31.32 23.90 -6.00
CA VAL A 579 -31.79 24.92 -6.94
C VAL A 579 -31.06 24.72 -8.27
N PHE A 580 -31.80 24.84 -9.38
CA PHE A 580 -31.24 24.82 -10.71
C PHE A 580 -31.97 25.75 -11.66
N TRP A 581 -31.34 26.07 -12.79
CA TRP A 581 -31.97 26.80 -13.88
C TRP A 581 -32.47 25.84 -14.95
N GLU A 582 -33.66 26.10 -15.49
CA GLU A 582 -34.14 25.39 -16.66
C GLU A 582 -33.27 25.65 -17.89
N TRP A 583 -33.33 24.73 -18.85
CA TRP A 583 -32.42 24.70 -19.99
C TRP A 583 -32.31 26.02 -20.77
N PRO A 584 -33.41 26.73 -21.14
CA PRO A 584 -33.27 27.96 -21.93
C PRO A 584 -32.47 29.07 -21.23
N ARG A 585 -32.64 29.21 -19.92
CA ARG A 585 -31.87 30.18 -19.11
C ARG A 585 -30.41 29.74 -18.96
N LEU A 586 -30.20 28.45 -18.70
CA LEU A 586 -28.85 27.90 -18.54
C LEU A 586 -28.06 27.97 -19.85
N GLU A 587 -28.69 27.71 -21.00
CA GLU A 587 -28.06 27.76 -22.32
C GLU A 587 -27.53 29.17 -22.63
N GLY A 588 -28.36 30.21 -22.49
CA GLY A 588 -27.91 31.59 -22.70
C GLY A 588 -26.82 32.05 -21.71
N TYR A 589 -26.81 31.50 -20.49
CA TYR A 589 -25.70 31.69 -19.55
C TYR A 589 -24.41 30.99 -20.01
N LEU A 590 -24.52 29.72 -20.44
CA LEU A 590 -23.38 28.92 -20.89
C LEU A 590 -22.73 29.51 -22.14
N ASP A 591 -23.51 30.12 -23.05
CA ASP A 591 -22.97 30.80 -24.23
C ASP A 591 -22.09 32.00 -23.84
N ARG A 592 -22.55 32.84 -22.90
CA ARG A 592 -21.74 33.93 -22.34
C ARG A 592 -20.47 33.43 -21.64
N LEU A 593 -20.60 32.35 -20.86
CA LEU A 593 -19.46 31.73 -20.17
C LEU A 593 -18.44 31.15 -21.17
N PHE A 594 -18.91 30.54 -22.25
CA PHE A 594 -18.08 29.99 -23.30
C PHE A 594 -17.31 31.10 -24.02
N GLU A 595 -17.98 32.20 -24.35
CA GLU A 595 -17.37 33.36 -24.99
C GLU A 595 -16.33 34.03 -24.08
N ALA A 596 -16.62 34.17 -22.79
CA ALA A 596 -15.66 34.67 -21.80
C ALA A 596 -14.41 33.76 -21.70
N CYS A 597 -14.59 32.44 -21.73
CA CYS A 597 -13.48 31.47 -21.76
C CYS A 597 -12.66 31.59 -23.03
N ARG A 598 -13.30 31.66 -24.20
CA ARG A 598 -12.63 31.78 -25.51
C ARG A 598 -11.78 33.06 -25.61
N ASN A 599 -12.24 34.14 -25.00
CA ASN A 599 -11.54 35.43 -25.00
C ASN A 599 -10.56 35.59 -23.82
N PHE A 600 -10.41 34.57 -22.97
CA PHE A 600 -9.58 34.63 -21.75
C PHE A 600 -9.95 35.84 -20.86
N HIS A 601 -11.24 36.14 -20.74
CA HIS A 601 -11.76 37.23 -19.91
C HIS A 601 -11.99 36.75 -18.47
N HIS A 602 -10.92 36.51 -17.70
CA HIS A 602 -11.01 35.95 -16.34
C HIS A 602 -11.92 36.70 -15.39
N ASP A 603 -11.91 38.04 -15.44
CA ASP A 603 -12.81 38.89 -14.64
C ASP A 603 -14.28 38.59 -15.00
N GLY A 604 -14.59 38.48 -16.29
CA GLY A 604 -15.92 38.11 -16.78
C GLY A 604 -16.32 36.68 -16.42
N ILE A 605 -15.38 35.73 -16.48
CA ILE A 605 -15.61 34.35 -16.02
C ILE A 605 -15.99 34.37 -14.53
N ARG A 606 -15.22 35.08 -13.69
CA ARG A 606 -15.51 35.17 -12.25
C ARG A 606 -16.88 35.80 -11.98
N SER A 607 -17.24 36.88 -12.68
CA SER A 607 -18.57 37.49 -12.57
C SER A 607 -19.69 36.51 -12.96
N LEU A 608 -19.51 35.74 -14.03
CA LEU A 608 -20.47 34.72 -14.45
C LEU A 608 -20.55 33.56 -13.44
N LEU A 609 -19.44 33.13 -12.86
CA LEU A 609 -19.45 32.10 -11.81
C LEU A 609 -20.22 32.54 -10.56
N LEU A 610 -20.19 33.84 -10.23
CA LEU A 610 -20.99 34.46 -9.16
C LEU A 610 -22.48 34.58 -9.51
N GLU A 611 -22.81 34.77 -10.79
CA GLU A 611 -24.20 34.88 -11.27
C GLU A 611 -24.96 33.54 -11.19
N ALA A 612 -24.26 32.42 -11.40
CA ALA A 612 -24.85 31.09 -11.40
C ALA A 612 -25.44 30.72 -10.02
N PRO A 613 -26.51 29.89 -9.95
CA PRO A 613 -27.17 29.50 -8.71
C PRO A 613 -26.37 28.41 -7.99
N THR A 614 -25.07 28.64 -7.81
CA THR A 614 -24.11 27.71 -7.23
C THR A 614 -23.83 28.01 -5.77
N ALA A 615 -24.24 29.19 -5.28
CA ALA A 615 -23.83 29.76 -4.00
C ALA A 615 -22.30 29.94 -3.87
N TYR A 616 -21.62 30.20 -5.00
CA TYR A 616 -20.18 30.45 -5.04
C TYR A 616 -19.79 31.68 -4.22
N ARG A 617 -18.87 31.50 -3.27
CA ARG A 617 -18.29 32.56 -2.43
C ARG A 617 -16.76 32.50 -2.48
N PRO A 618 -16.11 33.16 -3.45
CA PRO A 618 -14.66 33.16 -3.54
C PRO A 618 -14.02 33.86 -2.32
N GLU A 619 -13.01 33.23 -1.73
CA GLU A 619 -12.31 33.76 -0.53
C GLU A 619 -11.13 34.70 -0.86
N GLY A 620 -10.76 34.86 -2.14
CA GLY A 620 -9.61 35.68 -2.53
C GLY A 620 -9.71 36.24 -3.96
N GLU A 621 -8.67 36.93 -4.42
CA GLU A 621 -8.56 37.46 -5.78
C GLU A 621 -8.35 36.35 -6.83
N ILE A 622 -8.37 36.69 -8.12
CA ILE A 622 -8.07 35.74 -9.19
C ILE A 622 -6.58 35.40 -9.12
N VAL A 623 -6.26 34.11 -8.98
CA VAL A 623 -4.88 33.61 -8.89
C VAL A 623 -4.41 32.87 -10.15
N ASP A 624 -5.15 32.99 -11.25
CA ASP A 624 -4.77 32.41 -12.53
C ASP A 624 -3.41 32.93 -12.99
N LEU A 625 -2.50 32.02 -13.34
CA LEU A 625 -1.09 32.36 -13.59
C LEU A 625 -0.91 33.24 -14.82
N VAL A 626 -1.70 33.00 -15.88
CA VAL A 626 -1.63 33.78 -17.12
C VAL A 626 -2.24 35.16 -16.92
N TRP A 627 -3.35 35.23 -16.18
CA TRP A 627 -3.99 36.50 -15.84
C TRP A 627 -3.10 37.39 -14.97
N LEU A 628 -2.49 36.83 -13.92
CA LEU A 628 -1.59 37.55 -13.02
C LEU A 628 -0.40 38.15 -13.78
N GLU A 629 0.23 37.37 -14.68
CA GLU A 629 1.36 37.85 -15.47
C GLU A 629 0.95 38.95 -16.46
N LYS A 630 -0.23 38.87 -17.07
CA LYS A 630 -0.77 39.96 -17.91
C LYS A 630 -0.95 41.25 -17.11
N ARG A 631 -1.61 41.18 -15.95
CA ARG A 631 -1.83 42.34 -15.07
C ARG A 631 -0.51 42.95 -14.59
N ARG A 632 0.47 42.11 -14.26
CA ARG A 632 1.81 42.56 -13.87
C ARG A 632 2.49 43.37 -14.99
N ARG A 633 2.40 42.90 -16.24
CA ARG A 633 2.98 43.60 -17.40
C ARG A 633 2.24 44.90 -17.71
N GLU A 634 0.92 44.91 -17.66
CA GLU A 634 0.10 46.12 -17.83
C GLU A 634 0.46 47.18 -16.78
N ALA A 635 0.63 46.80 -15.52
CA ALA A 635 1.04 47.72 -14.46
C ALA A 635 2.45 48.32 -14.66
N GLN A 636 3.39 47.55 -15.23
CA GLN A 636 4.74 48.02 -15.55
C GLN A 636 4.80 49.01 -16.72
N VAL A 637 3.82 48.97 -17.63
CA VAL A 637 3.73 49.92 -18.76
C VAL A 637 3.19 51.29 -18.31
N VAL A 638 2.60 51.39 -17.11
CA VAL A 638 1.81 52.56 -16.67
C VAL A 638 2.52 53.48 -15.64
N GLY A 639 3.81 53.34 -15.27
CA GLY A 639 4.54 54.49 -14.68
C GLY A 639 6.00 54.33 -14.20
N PRO A 640 6.75 55.44 -13.93
CA PRO A 640 6.41 56.86 -14.12
C PRO A 640 7.33 57.61 -15.12
N LYS A 641 6.76 58.48 -15.98
CA LYS A 641 7.50 59.62 -16.55
C LYS A 641 7.55 60.74 -15.52
N MET A 642 8.61 60.80 -14.71
CA MET A 642 9.00 62.03 -14.01
C MET A 642 10.45 62.37 -14.38
N THR A 643 10.61 63.46 -15.12
CA THR A 643 11.88 64.18 -15.28
C THR A 643 12.37 64.63 -13.90
N VAL A 644 13.50 64.09 -13.47
CA VAL A 644 14.19 64.50 -12.25
C VAL A 644 15.04 65.73 -12.56
N THR A 645 14.64 66.89 -12.04
CA THR A 645 15.51 68.07 -11.91
C THR A 645 16.38 67.89 -10.66
N PRO A 646 17.71 67.99 -10.72
CA PRO A 646 18.57 67.75 -9.57
C PRO A 646 18.61 68.97 -8.64
N LEU A 647 18.22 68.79 -7.38
CA LEU A 647 18.44 69.77 -6.30
C LEU A 647 19.74 69.46 -5.55
N ARG A 648 20.50 70.54 -5.30
CA ARG A 648 21.84 70.60 -4.67
C ARG A 648 21.91 69.95 -3.27
N PRO A 649 23.11 69.50 -2.85
CA PRO A 649 23.34 68.96 -1.52
C PRO A 649 23.50 70.08 -0.49
N VAL A 650 22.79 69.98 0.63
CA VAL A 650 23.06 70.75 1.85
C VAL A 650 23.68 69.78 2.87
N LEU A 651 24.95 70.05 3.17
CA LEU A 651 25.70 69.51 4.30
C LEU A 651 25.30 70.23 5.60
N GLU A 652 25.54 69.51 6.72
CA GLU A 652 25.85 69.99 8.08
C GLU A 652 24.80 69.78 9.20
N ARG A 653 25.19 68.83 10.09
CA ARG A 653 25.47 68.99 11.54
C ARG A 653 24.37 68.88 12.60
N HIS A 654 24.73 68.05 13.60
CA HIS A 654 24.37 68.03 15.04
C HIS A 654 22.92 67.59 15.33
N ARG A 655 22.62 66.65 16.24
CA ARG A 655 23.29 66.13 17.44
C ARG A 655 22.75 64.74 17.75
#